data_AF-A0A2M7SML7-F1
#
_entry.id   AF-A0A2M7SML7-F1
#
_cell.length_a   1.000
_cell.length_b   1.000
_cell.length_c   1.000
_cell.angle_alpha   90.00
_cell.angle_beta   90.00
_cell.angle_gamma   90.00
#
_symmetry.space_group_name_H-M   'P 1'
#
loop_
_entity.id
_entity.type
_entity.pdbx_description
1 polymer ?
#
loop_
_entity_poly.entity_id
_entity_poly.type
_entity_poly.pdbx_seq_one_letter_code
_entity_poly.pdbx_strand_id
1 'polypeptide(L)'
;MTTESYGALIIGSKIESLKAAYDLATIGHRVLLIEEEEKLQASLEDTEILPSGVRSWYAIHPLLMAVRSHPLVDIVTLSVVDEIRHSKEGFSAFIRNKPYYVDTELCCFCGRCREICPVELPGSLKKAVDCISEKGIPRTFFIDKRKNPPCQKACPLGINIQGYLSLIASGKFREALDLIRESAPLAGILGRICHHPCERQCRRNEIDEPLAICSLKRFVADYELENPCHDSSTEPKERHQEKIAIIGSGPAGLMAAWELTRLGYRVTIFETLPVAGGMLRTVIAGYRLPQSILDKEINTLKEMGIEIITNCPIGKDKKSIGSLFDEGFKAILIATGADVNKNLGLGGEELAGVYDSIPFLKRINLGERPATGKRAVVIGGGNAALESARTLLRLGADEVNILYRRTSEEMPGDRNELLLTMEEGIKINYLVTPIRFIGKDGRLTGVKCIHMDLGEIEPDGRRRPVPKKGSEFILDADTAIVAIGQEPELSFIHEESPIRISQHSTIKTNRDYHTEQEGVFAAGDVVTGSATVVEAMGAAKKAALAIHCHLRGKPWRETEDQDETRGDYEPVDPNTPHAFRPLMPVRGIKERRDNFEEVEFGYTKEQAIQEAKRCLQCGICSECKQCEIVCQNVGAVNHSGIKKHTEYRFHAVVSPRPLAEKFVSVLPEERIFCESEFGEGRRLEESLLLGAGLAGRAAAFLTSQMEVIPKDSKKLSSLYKEGVKSGLFICSCNESSGNPDVMNELAKFGAGFDEVVHSEVLPSACHPDGARILAETIEGKGITRVVLAACSCCTLDMICTACNDQRLRCKGNLFNKQGLDPSIFEMINLKNFMATRRNMDLQGVLEGGKNMIECALSRVKFQEKLPGQDGDMAKTVAVIGATLEGLTASLDLEKMGYLVYLTDERDPLLDKDISGEDKLYTPIIEDICERINSGSIVYLPWFQMKALEGHLGNFRIEFLGADQSHLRVSAILFSGVELEKVPLTGNLLRKGFARRTLPGFHSFSPWSTGIPGIFKMMLPPENSFNKKGLPGTAAAAEVAALLQKSEIRTKNIVAQVDQDRCRGCSHCLEACPFAAIEMLGDAIEDRKSSIIEMHCQGCGTCLSVCPTGAVDTIYKTEKQIEELIEVMLR
;
A
#
# COMPACT_ATOMS: atom_id res chain seq x y z
N MET A 1 7.33 -9.63 15.21
CA MET A 1 6.21 -10.58 15.05
C MET A 1 6.78 -11.95 15.33
N THR A 2 6.35 -12.56 16.44
CA THR A 2 6.68 -13.95 16.79
C THR A 2 6.20 -14.85 15.66
N THR A 3 7.07 -15.74 15.18
CA THR A 3 6.76 -16.76 14.16
C THR A 3 5.86 -17.83 14.76
N GLU A 4 4.60 -17.50 15.00
CA GLU A 4 3.57 -18.45 15.40
C GLU A 4 3.11 -19.26 14.18
N SER A 5 3.06 -20.58 14.33
CA SER A 5 2.64 -21.50 13.28
C SER A 5 1.12 -21.50 13.13
N TYR A 6 0.63 -21.56 11.89
CA TYR A 6 -0.80 -21.65 11.58
C TYR A 6 -1.29 -23.10 11.69
N GLY A 7 -2.55 -23.30 12.06
CA GLY A 7 -3.19 -24.61 11.96
C GLY A 7 -3.42 -24.98 10.49
N ALA A 8 -4.07 -24.08 9.73
CA ALA A 8 -4.44 -24.34 8.35
C ALA A 8 -4.06 -23.20 7.39
N LEU A 9 -3.61 -23.57 6.19
CA LEU A 9 -3.52 -22.71 5.02
C LEU A 9 -4.74 -22.93 4.12
N ILE A 10 -5.45 -21.85 3.78
CA ILE A 10 -6.58 -21.85 2.84
C ILE A 10 -6.21 -21.03 1.62
N ILE A 11 -6.41 -21.60 0.43
CA ILE A 11 -6.09 -20.95 -0.84
C ILE A 11 -7.39 -20.58 -1.56
N GLY A 12 -7.55 -19.29 -1.86
CA GLY A 12 -8.74 -18.70 -2.47
C GLY A 12 -9.84 -18.37 -1.46
N SER A 13 -10.76 -17.49 -1.87
CA SER A 13 -11.81 -16.94 -1.00
C SER A 13 -13.24 -17.10 -1.53
N LYS A 14 -13.52 -18.20 -2.23
CA LYS A 14 -14.90 -18.60 -2.54
C LYS A 14 -15.67 -18.94 -1.25
N ILE A 15 -16.99 -19.07 -1.33
CA ILE A 15 -17.90 -19.25 -0.19
C ILE A 15 -17.50 -20.45 0.68
N GLU A 16 -17.18 -21.57 0.03
CA GLU A 16 -16.71 -22.79 0.68
C GLU A 16 -15.39 -22.57 1.44
N SER A 17 -14.43 -21.82 0.88
CA SER A 17 -13.18 -21.46 1.55
C SER A 17 -13.41 -20.54 2.75
N LEU A 18 -14.34 -19.58 2.62
CA LEU A 18 -14.70 -18.66 3.70
C LEU A 18 -15.40 -19.38 4.84
N LYS A 19 -16.31 -20.31 4.54
CA LYS A 19 -16.96 -21.15 5.56
C LYS A 19 -15.94 -22.02 6.27
N ALA A 20 -15.03 -22.64 5.52
CA ALA A 20 -13.96 -23.46 6.11
C ALA A 20 -13.06 -22.64 7.04
N ALA A 21 -12.67 -21.43 6.61
CA ALA A 21 -11.87 -20.50 7.41
C ALA A 21 -12.58 -20.11 8.72
N TYR A 22 -13.86 -19.75 8.62
CA TYR A 22 -14.65 -19.35 9.78
C TYR A 22 -14.79 -20.49 10.79
N ASP A 23 -15.13 -21.70 10.33
CA ASP A 23 -15.36 -22.84 11.22
C ASP A 23 -14.08 -23.27 11.91
N LEU A 24 -12.97 -23.45 11.18
CA LEU A 24 -11.67 -23.79 11.77
C LEU A 24 -11.23 -22.78 12.82
N ALA A 25 -11.37 -21.49 12.49
CA ALA A 25 -11.01 -20.42 13.41
C ALA A 25 -11.93 -20.36 14.63
N THR A 26 -13.23 -20.64 14.46
CA THR A 26 -14.19 -20.71 15.56
C THR A 26 -14.02 -21.97 16.40
N ILE A 27 -13.43 -23.04 15.87
CA ILE A 27 -13.00 -24.21 16.64
C ILE A 27 -11.70 -23.88 17.41
N GLY A 28 -10.97 -22.83 17.03
CA GLY A 28 -9.77 -22.34 17.72
C GLY A 28 -8.44 -22.62 17.02
N HIS A 29 -8.48 -22.99 15.75
CA HIS A 29 -7.29 -23.15 14.92
C HIS A 29 -6.96 -21.83 14.22
N ARG A 30 -5.69 -21.41 14.25
CA ARG A 30 -5.27 -20.21 13.50
C ARG A 30 -5.23 -20.52 12.00
N VAL A 31 -5.87 -19.67 11.19
CA VAL A 31 -6.04 -19.87 9.74
C VAL A 31 -5.33 -18.75 8.99
N LEU A 32 -4.55 -19.12 7.97
CA LEU A 32 -4.02 -18.21 6.97
C LEU A 32 -4.84 -18.37 5.68
N LEU A 33 -5.57 -17.34 5.28
CA LEU A 33 -6.33 -17.31 4.03
C LEU A 33 -5.59 -16.46 2.99
N ILE A 34 -5.22 -17.08 1.87
CA ILE A 34 -4.52 -16.44 0.76
C ILE A 34 -5.48 -16.21 -0.39
N GLU A 35 -5.49 -14.98 -0.92
CA GLU A 35 -6.28 -14.60 -2.09
C GLU A 35 -5.38 -13.90 -3.11
N GLU A 36 -5.50 -14.28 -4.39
CA GLU A 36 -4.69 -13.74 -5.48
C GLU A 36 -5.19 -12.38 -5.96
N GLU A 37 -6.48 -12.13 -5.78
CA GLU A 37 -7.14 -10.88 -6.12
C GLU A 37 -7.04 -9.85 -4.98
N GLU A 38 -7.34 -8.59 -5.27
CA GLU A 38 -7.28 -7.51 -4.30
C GLU A 38 -8.36 -7.55 -3.21
N LYS A 39 -9.41 -8.36 -3.41
CA LYS A 39 -10.53 -8.56 -2.48
C LYS A 39 -10.93 -10.03 -2.44
N LEU A 40 -11.63 -10.40 -1.36
CA LEU A 40 -12.30 -11.68 -1.24
C LEU A 40 -13.39 -11.85 -2.31
N GLN A 41 -13.38 -12.99 -2.98
CA GLN A 41 -14.16 -13.36 -4.15
C GLN A 41 -15.32 -14.30 -3.77
N ALA A 42 -16.14 -13.92 -2.79
CA ALA A 42 -17.36 -14.67 -2.45
C ALA A 42 -18.36 -14.64 -3.63
N SER A 43 -18.12 -15.48 -4.63
CA SER A 43 -18.83 -15.47 -5.90
C SER A 43 -20.15 -16.21 -5.78
N LEU A 44 -21.23 -15.49 -5.55
CA LEU A 44 -22.49 -15.73 -6.27
C LEU A 44 -22.69 -14.54 -7.20
N GLU A 45 -23.30 -14.75 -8.37
CA GLU A 45 -23.73 -13.62 -9.19
C GLU A 45 -24.60 -12.72 -8.30
N ASP A 46 -24.25 -11.43 -8.18
CA ASP A 46 -24.83 -10.43 -7.25
C ASP A 46 -26.36 -10.18 -7.49
N THR A 47 -26.95 -10.99 -8.38
CA THR A 47 -28.31 -10.96 -8.94
C THR A 47 -29.18 -12.15 -8.54
N GLU A 48 -28.63 -13.24 -7.97
CA GLU A 48 -29.44 -14.41 -7.58
C GLU A 48 -30.35 -14.07 -6.39
N ILE A 49 -31.66 -14.28 -6.58
CA ILE A 49 -32.68 -14.16 -5.53
C ILE A 49 -32.94 -15.55 -4.99
N LEU A 50 -32.64 -15.76 -3.72
CA LEU A 50 -32.92 -17.02 -3.03
C LEU A 50 -34.44 -17.24 -2.97
N PRO A 51 -34.94 -18.49 -2.80
CA PRO A 51 -36.37 -18.77 -2.62
C PRO A 51 -37.06 -17.93 -1.53
N SER A 52 -36.27 -17.44 -0.56
CA SER A 52 -36.66 -16.48 0.48
C SER A 52 -37.05 -15.07 0.01
N GLY A 53 -36.74 -14.72 -1.25
CA GLY A 53 -36.79 -13.35 -1.75
C GLY A 53 -35.57 -12.49 -1.36
N VAL A 54 -34.65 -13.01 -0.57
CA VAL A 54 -33.40 -12.33 -0.18
C VAL A 54 -32.36 -12.49 -1.29
N ARG A 55 -31.67 -11.41 -1.65
CA ARG A 55 -30.55 -11.49 -2.59
C ARG A 55 -29.37 -12.24 -1.96
N SER A 56 -28.75 -13.11 -2.74
CA SER A 56 -27.59 -13.94 -2.38
C SER A 56 -26.51 -13.19 -1.58
N TRP A 57 -26.18 -11.95 -1.99
CA TRP A 57 -25.23 -11.10 -1.29
C TRP A 57 -25.58 -10.86 0.19
N TYR A 58 -26.83 -10.56 0.51
CA TYR A 58 -27.25 -10.31 1.90
C TYR A 58 -27.19 -11.57 2.75
N ALA A 59 -27.31 -12.74 2.13
CA ALA A 59 -27.12 -14.02 2.79
C ALA A 59 -25.64 -14.29 3.09
N ILE A 60 -24.70 -13.94 2.20
CA ILE A 60 -23.26 -14.26 2.40
C ILE A 60 -22.50 -13.18 3.17
N HIS A 61 -22.90 -11.91 3.05
CA HIS A 61 -22.17 -10.78 3.63
C HIS A 61 -21.82 -10.94 5.12
N PRO A 62 -22.70 -11.47 6.00
CA PRO A 62 -22.33 -11.72 7.39
C PRO A 62 -21.21 -12.76 7.57
N LEU A 63 -21.13 -13.82 6.74
CA LEU A 63 -20.03 -14.80 6.78
C LEU A 63 -18.70 -14.13 6.42
N LEU A 64 -18.69 -13.37 5.31
CA LEU A 64 -17.53 -12.60 4.87
C LEU A 64 -17.00 -11.67 5.97
N MET A 65 -17.91 -10.95 6.62
CA MET A 65 -17.63 -10.07 7.74
C MET A 65 -17.12 -10.83 8.98
N ALA A 66 -17.69 -12.00 9.27
CA ALA A 66 -17.28 -12.85 10.37
C ALA A 66 -15.84 -13.36 10.16
N VAL A 67 -15.53 -13.88 8.97
CA VAL A 67 -14.17 -14.27 8.58
C VAL A 67 -13.20 -13.09 8.71
N ARG A 68 -13.57 -11.93 8.15
CA ARG A 68 -12.72 -10.72 8.16
C ARG A 68 -12.39 -10.21 9.57
N SER A 69 -13.32 -10.34 10.50
CA SER A 69 -13.18 -9.82 11.87
C SER A 69 -12.73 -10.86 12.89
N HIS A 70 -12.55 -12.12 12.47
CA HIS A 70 -12.17 -13.20 13.36
C HIS A 70 -10.70 -13.06 13.80
N PRO A 71 -10.38 -13.10 15.12
CA PRO A 71 -9.02 -12.87 15.61
C PRO A 71 -8.00 -13.95 15.23
N LEU A 72 -8.49 -15.14 14.86
CA LEU A 72 -7.66 -16.27 14.44
C LEU A 72 -7.61 -16.47 12.91
N VAL A 73 -8.16 -15.54 12.12
CA VAL A 73 -8.06 -15.58 10.66
C VAL A 73 -7.19 -14.42 10.18
N ASP A 74 -6.04 -14.75 9.61
CA ASP A 74 -5.19 -13.79 8.90
C ASP A 74 -5.50 -13.88 7.39
N ILE A 75 -5.90 -12.76 6.79
CA ILE A 75 -6.21 -12.67 5.37
C ILE A 75 -5.07 -11.94 4.66
N VAL A 76 -4.53 -12.54 3.60
CA VAL A 76 -3.51 -11.93 2.75
C VAL A 76 -3.99 -11.98 1.30
N THR A 77 -4.42 -10.82 0.77
CA THR A 77 -4.85 -10.66 -0.63
C THR A 77 -3.65 -10.45 -1.57
N LEU A 78 -3.87 -10.28 -2.90
CA LEU A 78 -2.85 -10.10 -3.95
C LEU A 78 -1.61 -10.98 -3.78
N SER A 79 -1.83 -12.22 -3.38
CA SER A 79 -0.78 -13.11 -2.96
C SER A 79 -0.96 -14.48 -3.57
N VAL A 80 0.13 -15.04 -4.04
CA VAL A 80 0.15 -16.37 -4.62
C VAL A 80 1.13 -17.22 -3.82
N VAL A 81 0.73 -18.45 -3.53
CA VAL A 81 1.63 -19.46 -2.99
C VAL A 81 2.56 -19.90 -4.12
N ASP A 82 3.85 -19.56 -4.05
CA ASP A 82 4.81 -19.95 -5.07
C ASP A 82 5.26 -21.40 -4.84
N GLU A 83 5.64 -21.72 -3.60
CA GLU A 83 6.24 -22.99 -3.19
C GLU A 83 5.76 -23.40 -1.79
N ILE A 84 5.62 -24.71 -1.57
CA ILE A 84 5.43 -25.31 -0.25
C ILE A 84 6.60 -26.26 0.00
N ARG A 85 7.23 -26.16 1.19
CA ARG A 85 8.33 -27.03 1.61
C ARG A 85 8.00 -27.79 2.88
N HIS A 86 8.56 -28.99 2.98
CA HIS A 86 8.53 -29.77 4.21
C HIS A 86 9.56 -29.24 5.22
N SER A 87 9.17 -29.13 6.49
CA SER A 87 10.04 -28.75 7.61
C SER A 87 9.89 -29.76 8.76
N LYS A 88 10.76 -29.68 9.77
CA LYS A 88 10.69 -30.59 10.95
C LYS A 88 9.46 -30.34 11.84
N GLU A 89 8.81 -29.17 11.73
CA GLU A 89 7.69 -28.73 12.58
C GLU A 89 6.37 -28.60 11.79
N GLY A 90 6.30 -29.14 10.56
CA GLY A 90 5.16 -28.99 9.65
C GLY A 90 5.59 -28.53 8.26
N PHE A 91 4.83 -27.64 7.63
CA PHE A 91 5.10 -27.14 6.27
C PHE A 91 5.34 -25.64 6.28
N SER A 92 6.06 -25.16 5.27
CA SER A 92 6.34 -23.74 5.06
C SER A 92 5.89 -23.34 3.66
N ALA A 93 5.04 -22.32 3.55
CA ALA A 93 4.62 -21.74 2.28
C ALA A 93 5.41 -20.46 2.03
N PHE A 94 6.03 -20.40 0.86
CA PHE A 94 6.65 -19.20 0.34
C PHE A 94 5.60 -18.45 -0.47
N ILE A 95 5.13 -17.34 0.10
CA ILE A 95 4.08 -16.53 -0.49
C ILE A 95 4.72 -15.32 -1.13
N ARG A 96 4.44 -15.13 -2.42
CA ARG A 96 4.83 -13.95 -3.17
C ARG A 96 3.66 -12.98 -3.20
N ASN A 97 3.84 -11.85 -2.54
CA ASN A 97 2.91 -10.75 -2.55
C ASN A 97 3.14 -9.89 -3.80
N LYS A 98 2.08 -9.55 -4.55
CA LYS A 98 2.14 -8.41 -5.48
C LYS A 98 2.33 -7.13 -4.64
N PRO A 99 2.98 -6.08 -5.17
CA PRO A 99 3.23 -4.86 -4.40
C PRO A 99 1.95 -4.23 -3.87
N TYR A 100 1.88 -4.07 -2.55
CA TYR A 100 0.88 -3.26 -1.89
C TYR A 100 1.42 -1.88 -1.58
N TYR A 101 0.67 -0.86 -1.97
CA TYR A 101 0.94 0.53 -1.63
C TYR A 101 -0.08 1.11 -0.65
N VAL A 102 -1.09 0.33 -0.29
CA VAL A 102 -2.11 0.69 0.70
C VAL A 102 -2.22 -0.44 1.71
N ASP A 103 -1.89 -0.14 2.96
CA ASP A 103 -2.07 -1.05 4.09
C ASP A 103 -3.57 -1.16 4.42
N THR A 104 -4.11 -2.37 4.27
CA THR A 104 -5.53 -2.67 4.45
C THR A 104 -5.96 -2.67 5.91
N GLU A 105 -5.02 -2.88 6.85
CA GLU A 105 -5.26 -2.86 8.28
C GLU A 105 -5.27 -1.42 8.83
N LEU A 106 -4.55 -0.49 8.19
CA LEU A 106 -4.54 0.92 8.58
C LEU A 106 -5.58 1.76 7.83
N CYS A 107 -5.85 1.44 6.55
CA CYS A 107 -6.73 2.23 5.69
C CYS A 107 -8.12 2.44 6.32
N CYS A 108 -8.52 3.70 6.57
CA CYS A 108 -9.84 4.03 7.11
C CYS A 108 -10.93 4.22 6.04
N PHE A 109 -10.57 4.01 4.77
CA PHE A 109 -11.45 4.19 3.60
C PHE A 109 -12.08 5.59 3.54
N CYS A 110 -11.26 6.63 3.72
CA CYS A 110 -11.69 8.03 3.71
C CYS A 110 -11.87 8.61 2.30
N GLY A 111 -11.19 8.06 1.28
CA GLY A 111 -11.28 8.50 -0.11
C GLY A 111 -10.40 9.68 -0.51
N ARG A 112 -9.73 10.34 0.44
CA ARG A 112 -8.87 11.50 0.17
C ARG A 112 -7.73 11.19 -0.80
N CYS A 113 -7.18 9.99 -0.77
CA CYS A 113 -6.15 9.56 -1.72
C CYS A 113 -6.64 9.58 -3.17
N ARG A 114 -7.88 9.12 -3.43
CA ARG A 114 -8.54 9.16 -4.75
C ARG A 114 -8.88 10.59 -5.15
N GLU A 115 -9.40 11.38 -4.22
CA GLU A 115 -9.75 12.77 -4.47
C GLU A 115 -8.53 13.59 -4.91
N ILE A 116 -7.42 13.51 -4.17
CA ILE A 116 -6.21 14.29 -4.43
C ILE A 116 -5.38 13.77 -5.61
N CYS A 117 -5.65 12.55 -6.11
CA CYS A 117 -4.88 11.95 -7.18
C CYS A 117 -5.06 12.75 -8.49
N PRO A 118 -3.97 13.26 -9.08
CA PRO A 118 -4.01 14.07 -10.30
C PRO A 118 -4.09 13.23 -11.59
N VAL A 119 -4.02 11.90 -11.49
CA VAL A 119 -4.00 11.01 -12.65
C VAL A 119 -5.37 10.41 -12.88
N GLU A 120 -5.94 10.74 -14.04
CA GLU A 120 -7.16 10.16 -14.59
C GLU A 120 -6.81 9.20 -15.72
N LEU A 121 -7.45 8.03 -15.75
CA LEU A 121 -7.20 7.03 -16.77
C LEU A 121 -8.03 7.33 -18.03
N PRO A 122 -7.42 7.34 -19.23
CA PRO A 122 -8.13 7.62 -20.48
C PRO A 122 -9.39 6.77 -20.65
N GLY A 123 -10.49 7.40 -21.11
CA GLY A 123 -11.75 6.69 -21.41
C GLY A 123 -12.50 6.17 -20.18
N SER A 124 -12.12 6.54 -18.95
CA SER A 124 -12.81 6.09 -17.73
C SER A 124 -12.89 7.18 -16.65
N LEU A 125 -13.80 7.01 -15.68
CA LEU A 125 -13.82 7.80 -14.44
C LEU A 125 -12.86 7.24 -13.37
N LYS A 126 -11.98 6.30 -13.75
CA LYS A 126 -11.04 5.68 -12.82
C LYS A 126 -9.79 6.54 -12.67
N LYS A 127 -9.20 6.48 -11.48
CA LYS A 127 -7.93 7.12 -11.16
C LYS A 127 -6.85 6.09 -10.89
N ALA A 128 -5.58 6.52 -10.88
CA ALA A 128 -4.47 5.63 -10.56
C ALA A 128 -4.55 5.04 -9.14
N VAL A 129 -5.18 5.76 -8.20
CA VAL A 129 -5.62 5.23 -6.92
C VAL A 129 -7.14 5.19 -6.90
N ASP A 130 -7.71 3.99 -6.79
CA ASP A 130 -9.15 3.81 -6.87
C ASP A 130 -9.67 2.75 -5.88
N CYS A 131 -10.98 2.81 -5.67
CA CYS A 131 -11.71 1.82 -4.90
C CYS A 131 -11.92 0.57 -5.76
N ILE A 132 -11.44 -0.56 -5.27
CA ILE A 132 -11.61 -1.89 -5.86
C ILE A 132 -13.10 -2.20 -6.07
N SER A 133 -13.88 -2.02 -5.01
CA SER A 133 -15.32 -2.21 -4.96
C SER A 133 -15.86 -1.63 -3.66
N GLU A 134 -17.00 -0.94 -3.72
CA GLU A 134 -17.64 -0.39 -2.51
C GLU A 134 -18.02 -1.49 -1.50
N LYS A 135 -18.27 -2.71 -2.00
CA LYS A 135 -18.58 -3.92 -1.23
C LYS A 135 -17.37 -4.84 -1.02
N GLY A 136 -16.20 -4.51 -1.57
CA GLY A 136 -15.00 -5.34 -1.51
C GLY A 136 -14.49 -5.49 -0.08
N ILE A 137 -13.92 -6.65 0.25
CA ILE A 137 -13.33 -6.96 1.55
C ILE A 137 -11.90 -7.46 1.30
N PRO A 138 -10.87 -6.88 1.92
CA PRO A 138 -10.93 -5.70 2.78
C PRO A 138 -11.43 -4.46 2.03
N ARG A 139 -12.13 -3.56 2.74
CA ARG A 139 -12.69 -2.36 2.12
C ARG A 139 -11.62 -1.28 2.06
N THR A 140 -10.82 -1.30 0.99
CA THR A 140 -9.61 -0.51 0.82
C THR A 140 -9.53 0.16 -0.57
N PHE A 141 -8.51 1.01 -0.74
CA PHE A 141 -8.09 1.54 -2.03
C PHE A 141 -6.90 0.74 -2.56
N PHE A 142 -6.75 0.69 -3.87
CA PHE A 142 -5.60 0.14 -4.55
C PHE A 142 -4.90 1.22 -5.37
N ILE A 143 -3.58 1.10 -5.53
CA ILE A 143 -2.78 1.99 -6.37
C ILE A 143 -2.21 1.15 -7.51
N ASP A 144 -2.68 1.40 -8.73
CA ASP A 144 -2.12 0.76 -9.92
C ASP A 144 -0.80 1.45 -10.29
N LYS A 145 0.31 0.79 -9.96
CA LYS A 145 1.66 1.28 -10.19
C LYS A 145 2.40 0.30 -11.10
N ARG A 146 2.66 0.72 -12.34
CA ARG A 146 3.39 -0.05 -13.35
C ARG A 146 4.90 0.19 -13.28
N LYS A 147 5.64 -0.48 -14.17
CA LYS A 147 7.10 -0.26 -14.32
C LYS A 147 7.42 1.23 -14.44
N ASN A 148 8.61 1.63 -13.97
CA ASN A 148 8.98 3.05 -13.98
C ASN A 148 8.97 3.60 -15.41
N PRO A 149 8.42 4.80 -15.65
CA PRO A 149 8.28 5.34 -16.99
C PRO A 149 9.62 5.39 -17.76
N PRO A 150 9.64 5.14 -19.09
CA PRO A 150 10.87 5.15 -19.88
C PRO A 150 11.67 6.45 -19.74
N CYS A 151 11.00 7.59 -19.62
CA CYS A 151 11.65 8.89 -19.41
C CYS A 151 12.42 8.97 -18.08
N GLN A 152 11.89 8.37 -17.01
CA GLN A 152 12.55 8.30 -15.71
C GLN A 152 13.74 7.34 -15.75
N LYS A 153 13.56 6.16 -16.35
CA LYS A 153 14.64 5.18 -16.53
C LYS A 153 15.80 5.74 -17.37
N ALA A 154 15.49 6.55 -18.37
CA ALA A 154 16.47 7.21 -19.22
C ALA A 154 17.19 8.40 -18.55
N CYS A 155 16.66 8.91 -17.43
CA CYS A 155 17.28 10.00 -16.70
C CYS A 155 18.38 9.46 -15.77
N PRO A 156 19.66 9.84 -15.92
CA PRO A 156 20.74 9.37 -15.03
C PRO A 156 20.53 9.70 -13.55
N LEU A 157 19.71 10.72 -13.25
CA LEU A 157 19.36 11.13 -11.88
C LEU A 157 18.14 10.39 -11.31
N GLY A 158 17.41 9.65 -12.15
CA GLY A 158 16.19 8.93 -11.77
C GLY A 158 15.00 9.84 -11.42
N ILE A 159 14.95 11.07 -11.94
CA ILE A 159 13.91 12.06 -11.62
C ILE A 159 12.53 11.51 -11.98
N ASN A 160 11.57 11.63 -11.06
CA ASN A 160 10.17 11.25 -11.28
C ASN A 160 9.47 12.24 -12.22
N ILE A 161 9.69 12.06 -13.53
CA ILE A 161 9.17 12.95 -14.56
C ILE A 161 7.66 12.92 -14.66
N GLN A 162 7.05 11.74 -14.71
CA GLN A 162 5.59 11.61 -14.81
C GLN A 162 4.89 12.26 -13.59
N GLY A 163 5.47 12.12 -12.41
CA GLY A 163 4.97 12.73 -11.17
C GLY A 163 4.90 14.24 -11.24
N TYR A 164 6.01 14.91 -11.54
CA TYR A 164 6.02 16.37 -11.56
C TYR A 164 5.21 16.93 -12.72
N LEU A 165 5.14 16.23 -13.86
CA LEU A 165 4.25 16.61 -14.97
C LEU A 165 2.78 16.52 -14.57
N SER A 166 2.38 15.49 -13.82
CA SER A 166 1.00 15.37 -13.32
C SER A 166 0.64 16.52 -12.36
N LEU A 167 1.61 16.97 -11.55
CA LEU A 167 1.47 18.10 -10.66
C LEU A 167 1.37 19.42 -11.43
N ILE A 168 2.21 19.64 -12.45
CA ILE A 168 2.10 20.80 -13.35
C ILE A 168 0.73 20.82 -14.04
N ALA A 169 0.27 19.70 -14.59
CA ALA A 169 -1.04 19.59 -15.23
C ALA A 169 -2.21 19.94 -14.29
N SER A 170 -2.02 19.75 -12.98
CA SER A 170 -2.98 20.09 -11.92
C SER A 170 -2.77 21.47 -11.30
N GLY A 171 -1.82 22.27 -11.80
CA GLY A 171 -1.50 23.60 -11.27
C GLY A 171 -0.69 23.61 -9.96
N LYS A 172 -0.16 22.45 -9.53
CA LYS A 172 0.63 22.27 -8.30
C LYS A 172 2.13 22.43 -8.58
N PHE A 173 2.53 23.64 -8.96
CA PHE A 173 3.89 23.90 -9.46
C PHE A 173 4.97 23.79 -8.40
N ARG A 174 4.64 24.16 -7.15
CA ARG A 174 5.57 24.07 -6.04
C ARG A 174 5.85 22.61 -5.68
N GLU A 175 4.80 21.82 -5.52
CA GLU A 175 4.93 20.38 -5.25
C GLU A 175 5.65 19.66 -6.40
N ALA A 176 5.49 20.14 -7.64
CA ALA A 176 6.25 19.63 -8.78
C ALA A 176 7.76 19.92 -8.64
N LEU A 177 8.14 21.13 -8.21
CA LEU A 177 9.53 21.49 -7.96
C LEU A 177 10.12 20.69 -6.79
N ASP A 178 9.37 20.55 -5.70
CA ASP A 178 9.78 19.77 -4.53
C ASP A 178 10.03 18.30 -4.91
N LEU A 179 9.16 17.71 -5.73
CA LEU A 179 9.33 16.35 -6.24
C LEU A 179 10.56 16.18 -7.13
N ILE A 180 10.93 17.20 -7.93
CA ILE A 180 12.17 17.19 -8.71
C ILE A 180 13.37 17.23 -7.75
N ARG A 181 13.28 18.09 -6.73
CA ARG A 181 14.31 18.25 -5.70
C ARG A 181 14.46 17.04 -4.80
N GLU A 182 13.56 16.05 -4.79
CA GLU A 182 13.83 14.76 -4.13
C GLU A 182 15.02 14.01 -4.75
N SER A 183 15.34 14.29 -6.03
CA SER A 183 16.37 13.59 -6.81
C SER A 183 17.46 14.47 -7.40
N ALA A 184 17.22 15.78 -7.54
CA ALA A 184 18.16 16.70 -8.19
C ALA A 184 18.09 18.13 -7.58
N PRO A 185 19.19 18.67 -7.03
CA PRO A 185 19.18 19.99 -6.39
C PRO A 185 19.13 21.18 -7.35
N LEU A 186 19.63 21.01 -8.57
CA LEU A 186 19.87 22.08 -9.54
C LEU A 186 18.79 22.12 -10.63
N ALA A 187 17.52 22.21 -10.23
CA ALA A 187 16.38 22.10 -11.15
C ALA A 187 16.36 23.23 -12.18
N GLY A 188 16.67 24.46 -11.78
CA GLY A 188 16.71 25.64 -12.63
C GLY A 188 17.83 25.60 -13.66
N ILE A 189 19.02 25.14 -13.27
CA ILE A 189 20.14 24.87 -14.19
C ILE A 189 19.77 23.73 -15.14
N LEU A 190 19.30 22.58 -14.62
CA LEU A 190 18.94 21.41 -15.44
C LEU A 190 17.75 21.67 -16.38
N GLY A 191 16.92 22.68 -16.12
CA GLY A 191 15.86 23.12 -17.02
C GLY A 191 16.36 23.91 -18.23
N ARG A 192 17.60 24.43 -18.18
CA ARG A 192 18.21 25.27 -19.22
C ARG A 192 19.22 24.51 -20.08
N ILE A 193 20.03 23.64 -19.47
CA ILE A 193 21.23 23.09 -20.14
C ILE A 193 21.24 21.57 -20.29
N CYS A 194 20.20 20.87 -19.82
CA CYS A 194 20.18 19.40 -19.86
C CYS A 194 19.98 18.87 -21.29
N HIS A 195 20.74 17.83 -21.66
CA HIS A 195 20.62 17.11 -22.93
C HIS A 195 19.40 16.17 -23.03
N HIS A 196 18.56 16.16 -22.00
CA HIS A 196 17.21 15.60 -21.98
C HIS A 196 17.07 14.19 -22.62
N PRO A 197 17.88 13.19 -22.21
CA PRO A 197 17.74 11.81 -22.70
C PRO A 197 16.34 11.22 -22.45
N CYS A 198 15.67 11.73 -21.43
CA CYS A 198 14.28 11.45 -21.11
C CYS A 198 13.28 11.77 -22.23
N GLU A 199 13.50 12.82 -23.03
CA GLU A 199 12.61 13.17 -24.14
C GLU A 199 12.79 12.22 -25.32
N ARG A 200 14.02 11.74 -25.55
CA ARG A 200 14.33 10.78 -26.61
C ARG A 200 13.65 9.43 -26.39
N GLN A 201 13.50 9.02 -25.13
CA GLN A 201 12.83 7.78 -24.74
C GLN A 201 11.33 7.97 -24.43
N CYS A 202 10.77 9.17 -24.67
CA CYS A 202 9.36 9.44 -24.42
C CYS A 202 8.49 8.64 -25.41
N ARG A 203 7.53 7.87 -24.90
CA ARG A 203 6.57 7.11 -25.72
C ARG A 203 5.58 7.98 -26.50
N ARG A 204 5.49 9.28 -26.20
CA ARG A 204 4.67 10.21 -26.99
C ARG A 204 5.16 10.31 -28.45
N ASN A 205 6.42 10.00 -28.73
CA ASN A 205 6.95 9.85 -30.09
C ASN A 205 6.22 8.77 -30.93
N GLU A 206 5.47 7.86 -30.30
CA GLU A 206 4.62 6.88 -31.01
C GLU A 206 3.35 7.53 -31.60
N ILE A 207 3.00 8.75 -31.17
CA ILE A 207 1.82 9.52 -31.64
C ILE A 207 2.26 10.80 -32.36
N ASP A 208 2.97 11.69 -31.67
CA ASP A 208 3.40 12.98 -32.20
C ASP A 208 4.82 13.35 -31.71
N GLU A 209 4.98 14.47 -31.01
CA GLU A 209 6.27 14.97 -30.53
C GLU A 209 6.49 14.62 -29.06
N PRO A 210 7.74 14.41 -28.62
CA PRO A 210 8.01 14.09 -27.22
C PRO A 210 7.66 15.28 -26.32
N LEU A 211 7.33 14.99 -25.07
CA LEU A 211 7.06 16.00 -24.05
C LEU A 211 8.28 16.93 -23.86
N ALA A 212 8.05 18.23 -23.70
CA ALA A 212 9.07 19.24 -23.41
C ALA A 212 9.52 19.21 -21.94
N ILE A 213 10.01 18.05 -21.51
CA ILE A 213 10.41 17.73 -20.13
C ILE A 213 11.43 18.74 -19.60
N CYS A 214 12.40 19.15 -20.42
CA CYS A 214 13.41 20.14 -20.04
C CYS A 214 12.78 21.51 -19.76
N SER A 215 11.95 21.99 -20.69
CA SER A 215 11.26 23.28 -20.60
C SER A 215 10.25 23.34 -19.44
N LEU A 216 9.56 22.23 -19.15
CA LEU A 216 8.64 22.12 -18.02
C LEU A 216 9.37 22.12 -16.67
N LYS A 217 10.57 21.51 -16.62
CA LYS A 217 11.46 21.61 -15.44
C LYS A 217 11.89 23.06 -15.20
N ARG A 218 12.27 23.77 -16.27
CA ARG A 218 12.60 25.19 -16.19
C ARG A 218 11.42 26.01 -15.68
N PHE A 219 10.23 25.79 -16.23
CA PHE A 219 9.02 26.53 -15.84
C PHE A 219 8.77 26.48 -14.33
N VAL A 220 8.81 25.30 -13.70
CA VAL A 220 8.56 25.19 -12.25
C VAL A 220 9.67 25.80 -11.40
N ALA A 221 10.93 25.75 -11.88
CA ALA A 221 12.04 26.41 -11.20
C ALA A 221 11.96 27.95 -11.30
N ASP A 222 11.54 28.46 -12.46
CA ASP A 222 11.34 29.89 -12.69
C ASP A 222 10.11 30.41 -11.92
N TYR A 223 9.05 29.60 -11.79
CA TYR A 223 7.85 29.94 -10.99
C TYR A 223 8.18 30.25 -9.52
N GLU A 224 9.15 29.57 -8.91
CA GLU A 224 9.60 29.86 -7.55
C GLU A 224 10.28 31.23 -7.44
N LEU A 225 10.95 31.73 -8.49
CA LEU A 225 11.57 33.07 -8.45
C LEU A 225 10.51 34.16 -8.31
N GLU A 226 9.37 33.98 -8.97
CA GLU A 226 8.23 34.89 -8.91
C GLU A 226 7.38 34.69 -7.65
N ASN A 227 7.40 33.48 -7.09
CA ASN A 227 6.59 33.06 -5.95
C ASN A 227 7.48 32.44 -4.85
N PRO A 228 8.39 33.22 -4.23
CA PRO A 228 9.30 32.71 -3.23
C PRO A 228 8.54 32.20 -2.00
N CYS A 229 9.02 31.10 -1.42
CA CYS A 229 8.55 30.66 -0.12
C CYS A 229 9.71 30.32 0.80
N HIS A 230 9.55 30.66 2.09
CA HIS A 230 10.56 30.47 3.12
C HIS A 230 10.54 29.09 3.81
N ASP A 231 9.65 28.19 3.39
CA ASP A 231 9.52 26.84 3.97
C ASP A 231 10.18 25.81 3.06
N SER A 232 11.49 25.59 3.25
CA SER A 232 12.18 24.45 2.64
C SER A 232 13.42 24.01 3.43
N SER A 233 13.35 23.90 4.76
CA SER A 233 14.41 23.22 5.51
C SER A 233 14.17 21.70 5.46
N THR A 234 14.92 20.98 4.63
CA THR A 234 15.02 19.52 4.75
C THR A 234 16.11 19.19 5.77
N GLU A 235 15.77 19.21 7.06
CA GLU A 235 16.69 18.68 8.06
C GLU A 235 16.90 17.17 7.83
N PRO A 236 18.14 16.66 7.90
CA PRO A 236 18.40 15.24 7.75
C PRO A 236 17.77 14.48 8.93
N LYS A 237 17.16 13.32 8.64
CA LYS A 237 16.52 12.47 9.67
C LYS A 237 17.50 11.99 10.74
N GLU A 238 18.75 11.77 10.33
CA GLU A 238 19.86 11.36 11.20
C GLU A 238 21.05 12.28 10.94
N ARG A 239 21.87 12.51 11.97
CA ARG A 239 23.14 13.24 11.83
C ARG A 239 24.31 12.30 12.11
N HIS A 240 25.32 12.36 11.27
CA HIS A 240 26.54 11.56 11.37
C HIS A 240 27.72 12.44 11.82
N GLN A 241 28.67 11.86 12.54
CA GLN A 241 29.84 12.60 13.07
C GLN A 241 30.97 12.68 12.02
N GLU A 242 30.98 11.74 11.08
CA GLU A 242 31.95 11.63 10.01
C GLU A 242 31.88 12.83 9.07
N LYS A 243 33.04 13.34 8.69
CA LYS A 243 33.21 14.44 7.71
C LYS A 243 33.61 13.87 6.36
N ILE A 244 33.09 14.46 5.29
CA ILE A 244 33.40 14.06 3.91
C ILE A 244 33.96 15.27 3.14
N ALA A 245 35.07 15.07 2.45
CA ALA A 245 35.68 16.06 1.56
C ALA A 245 35.30 15.78 0.11
N ILE A 246 35.00 16.83 -0.65
CA ILE A 246 34.76 16.75 -2.09
C ILE A 246 35.71 17.71 -2.79
N ILE A 247 36.44 17.24 -3.80
CA ILE A 247 37.40 18.04 -4.56
C ILE A 247 36.75 18.44 -5.88
N GLY A 248 36.43 19.73 -6.04
CA GLY A 248 35.76 20.32 -7.20
C GLY A 248 34.29 20.67 -6.94
N SER A 249 33.88 21.90 -7.30
CA SER A 249 32.51 22.40 -7.15
C SER A 249 31.68 22.37 -8.45
N GLY A 250 32.05 21.50 -9.39
CA GLY A 250 31.28 21.25 -10.60
C GLY A 250 29.96 20.50 -10.34
N PRO A 251 29.19 20.15 -11.39
CA PRO A 251 27.92 19.44 -11.25
C PRO A 251 28.01 18.17 -10.39
N ALA A 252 29.04 17.36 -10.61
CA ALA A 252 29.29 16.13 -9.86
C ALA A 252 29.52 16.43 -8.35
N GLY A 253 30.39 17.39 -8.04
CA GLY A 253 30.68 17.76 -6.65
C GLY A 253 29.47 18.33 -5.91
N LEU A 254 28.71 19.23 -6.54
CA LEU A 254 27.49 19.80 -5.97
C LEU A 254 26.41 18.73 -5.74
N MET A 255 26.24 17.79 -6.68
CA MET A 255 25.27 16.70 -6.53
C MET A 255 25.65 15.76 -5.38
N ALA A 256 26.91 15.35 -5.30
CA ALA A 256 27.38 14.48 -4.22
C ALA A 256 27.29 15.17 -2.86
N ALA A 257 27.62 16.46 -2.78
CA ALA A 257 27.53 17.23 -1.55
C ALA A 257 26.09 17.29 -1.03
N TRP A 258 25.15 17.55 -1.94
CA TRP A 258 23.73 17.58 -1.62
C TRP A 258 23.22 16.22 -1.12
N GLU A 259 23.54 15.14 -1.82
CA GLU A 259 23.10 13.78 -1.44
C GLU A 259 23.66 13.37 -0.07
N LEU A 260 24.97 13.58 0.17
CA LEU A 260 25.62 13.24 1.43
C LEU A 260 25.11 14.09 2.60
N THR A 261 24.79 15.36 2.36
CA THR A 261 24.21 16.25 3.40
C THR A 261 22.82 15.78 3.81
N ARG A 262 21.98 15.36 2.84
CA ARG A 262 20.65 14.77 3.12
C ARG A 262 20.72 13.46 3.89
N LEU A 263 21.79 12.69 3.68
CA LEU A 263 22.11 11.48 4.44
C LEU A 263 22.69 11.78 5.83
N GLY A 264 22.88 13.05 6.20
CA GLY A 264 23.27 13.46 7.56
C GLY A 264 24.76 13.75 7.78
N TYR A 265 25.58 13.74 6.74
CA TYR A 265 27.02 14.00 6.86
C TYR A 265 27.36 15.49 6.82
N ARG A 266 28.50 15.85 7.43
CA ARG A 266 29.12 17.17 7.23
C ARG A 266 30.00 17.13 6.00
N VAL A 267 29.71 18.00 5.03
CA VAL A 267 30.41 18.00 3.73
C VAL A 267 31.10 19.33 3.49
N THR A 268 32.38 19.23 3.09
CA THR A 268 33.19 20.39 2.66
C THR A 268 33.67 20.17 1.23
N ILE A 269 33.35 21.12 0.34
CA ILE A 269 33.83 21.16 -1.04
C ILE A 269 35.07 22.06 -1.12
N PHE A 270 36.15 21.56 -1.70
CA PHE A 270 37.37 22.31 -2.01
C PHE A 270 37.38 22.68 -3.48
N GLU A 271 37.34 23.97 -3.79
CA GLU A 271 37.31 24.51 -5.14
C GLU A 271 38.57 25.32 -5.45
N THR A 272 39.19 25.03 -6.59
CA THR A 272 40.40 25.70 -7.07
C THR A 272 40.16 27.16 -7.42
N LEU A 273 39.02 27.46 -8.03
CA LEU A 273 38.65 28.80 -8.50
C LEU A 273 38.15 29.70 -7.35
N PRO A 274 38.14 31.04 -7.55
CA PRO A 274 37.54 31.96 -6.57
C PRO A 274 36.02 31.85 -6.46
N VAL A 275 35.38 31.13 -7.39
CA VAL A 275 33.93 31.01 -7.53
C VAL A 275 33.54 29.54 -7.71
N ALA A 276 32.37 29.17 -7.21
CA ALA A 276 31.84 27.81 -7.32
C ALA A 276 31.03 27.59 -8.61
N GLY A 277 30.91 26.32 -9.01
CA GLY A 277 30.06 25.88 -10.13
C GLY A 277 30.81 25.13 -11.24
N GLY A 278 32.15 25.07 -11.19
CA GLY A 278 32.96 24.40 -12.20
C GLY A 278 32.62 24.84 -13.63
N MET A 279 32.48 23.89 -14.55
CA MET A 279 32.16 24.16 -15.96
C MET A 279 30.79 24.82 -16.20
N LEU A 280 29.85 24.73 -15.25
CA LEU A 280 28.59 25.48 -15.32
C LEU A 280 28.85 26.99 -15.32
N ARG A 281 29.86 27.42 -14.56
CA ARG A 281 30.27 28.82 -14.46
C ARG A 281 31.29 29.20 -15.53
N THR A 282 32.25 28.32 -15.80
CA THR A 282 33.41 28.68 -16.61
C THR A 282 33.18 28.48 -18.11
N VAL A 283 32.28 27.60 -18.53
CA VAL A 283 32.13 27.25 -19.96
C VAL A 283 30.82 27.74 -20.54
N ILE A 284 29.70 27.54 -19.82
CA ILE A 284 28.37 27.90 -20.31
C ILE A 284 28.15 29.40 -20.14
N ALA A 285 27.84 30.10 -21.23
CA ALA A 285 27.69 31.54 -21.24
C ALA A 285 26.33 32.00 -20.67
N GLY A 286 26.29 33.25 -20.22
CA GLY A 286 25.13 33.88 -19.57
C GLY A 286 23.84 33.87 -20.40
N TYR A 287 23.94 33.88 -21.73
CA TYR A 287 22.77 33.86 -22.62
C TYR A 287 22.03 32.51 -22.59
N ARG A 288 22.66 31.48 -22.02
CA ARG A 288 22.16 30.11 -21.96
C ARG A 288 21.94 29.66 -20.51
N LEU A 289 22.89 30.00 -19.63
CA LEU A 289 22.75 29.84 -18.19
C LEU A 289 23.06 31.16 -17.48
N PRO A 290 22.05 31.92 -17.06
CA PRO A 290 22.26 33.16 -16.32
C PRO A 290 23.02 32.91 -15.01
N GLN A 291 24.03 33.74 -14.75
CA GLN A 291 24.88 33.60 -13.55
C GLN A 291 24.07 33.77 -12.26
N SER A 292 23.02 34.62 -12.28
CA SER A 292 22.11 34.80 -11.14
C SER A 292 21.36 33.52 -10.74
N ILE A 293 20.96 32.70 -11.72
CA ILE A 293 20.31 31.41 -11.47
C ILE A 293 21.30 30.43 -10.85
N LEU A 294 22.52 30.38 -11.40
CA LEU A 294 23.61 29.55 -10.88
C LEU A 294 23.97 29.95 -9.44
N ASP A 295 24.09 31.25 -9.17
CA ASP A 295 24.36 31.77 -7.83
C ASP A 295 23.25 31.42 -6.84
N LYS A 296 21.98 31.57 -7.23
CA LYS A 296 20.83 31.23 -6.38
C LYS A 296 20.88 29.76 -5.96
N GLU A 297 20.98 28.82 -6.91
CA GLU A 297 20.94 27.39 -6.58
C GLU A 297 22.18 26.93 -5.79
N ILE A 298 23.36 27.48 -6.06
CA ILE A 298 24.56 27.21 -5.25
C ILE A 298 24.40 27.78 -3.83
N ASN A 299 23.80 28.97 -3.67
CA ASN A 299 23.58 29.55 -2.35
C ASN A 299 22.55 28.75 -1.55
N THR A 300 21.48 28.23 -2.18
CA THR A 300 20.56 27.29 -1.52
C THR A 300 21.28 26.06 -0.98
N LEU A 301 22.27 25.52 -1.71
CA LEU A 301 23.10 24.41 -1.21
C LEU A 301 23.96 24.81 0.00
N LYS A 302 24.50 26.03 0.03
CA LYS A 302 25.23 26.55 1.21
C LYS A 302 24.30 26.73 2.41
N GLU A 303 23.09 27.23 2.19
CA GLU A 303 22.06 27.40 3.22
C GLU A 303 21.63 26.05 3.84
N MET A 304 21.71 24.94 3.08
CA MET A 304 21.52 23.59 3.60
C MET A 304 22.67 23.10 4.51
N GLY A 305 23.77 23.85 4.64
CA GLY A 305 24.91 23.52 5.49
C GLY A 305 26.11 22.92 4.75
N ILE A 306 26.14 22.98 3.41
CA ILE A 306 27.32 22.57 2.62
C ILE A 306 28.37 23.69 2.67
N GLU A 307 29.57 23.36 3.16
CA GLU A 307 30.69 24.29 3.16
C GLU A 307 31.43 24.25 1.82
N ILE A 308 31.69 25.41 1.21
CA ILE A 308 32.45 25.50 -0.04
C ILE A 308 33.64 26.45 0.17
N ILE A 309 34.85 25.90 0.12
CA ILE A 309 36.11 26.62 0.29
C ILE A 309 36.71 26.86 -1.09
N THR A 310 36.63 28.10 -1.56
CA THR A 310 37.20 28.55 -2.85
C THR A 310 38.69 28.90 -2.72
N ASN A 311 39.38 29.09 -3.85
CA ASN A 311 40.82 29.36 -3.91
C ASN A 311 41.69 28.28 -3.23
N CYS A 312 41.23 27.03 -3.21
CA CYS A 312 41.88 25.92 -2.53
C CYS A 312 42.24 24.78 -3.50
N PRO A 313 43.27 24.95 -4.36
CA PRO A 313 43.75 23.87 -5.21
C PRO A 313 44.39 22.75 -4.38
N ILE A 314 44.03 21.50 -4.68
CA ILE A 314 44.68 20.31 -4.13
C ILE A 314 45.87 19.92 -5.02
N GLY A 315 47.03 19.61 -4.44
CA GLY A 315 48.24 19.11 -5.12
C GLY A 315 49.34 20.13 -5.47
N LYS A 316 49.07 21.45 -5.44
CA LYS A 316 50.07 22.50 -5.74
C LYS A 316 50.71 23.08 -4.46
N ASP A 317 51.59 22.32 -3.82
CA ASP A 317 52.44 22.70 -2.67
C ASP A 317 51.71 23.23 -1.40
N LYS A 318 50.37 23.09 -1.31
CA LYS A 318 49.56 23.61 -0.18
C LYS A 318 48.79 22.54 0.59
N LYS A 319 47.95 21.74 -0.07
CA LYS A 319 47.17 20.63 0.52
C LYS A 319 47.18 19.42 -0.41
N SER A 320 47.35 18.22 0.16
CA SER A 320 47.32 16.94 -0.55
C SER A 320 46.08 16.11 -0.16
N ILE A 321 45.75 15.07 -0.92
CA ILE A 321 44.68 14.12 -0.55
C ILE A 321 44.95 13.52 0.83
N GLY A 322 46.21 13.19 1.15
CA GLY A 322 46.61 12.70 2.47
C GLY A 322 46.31 13.69 3.59
N SER A 323 46.62 14.98 3.41
CA SER A 323 46.35 16.00 4.42
C SER A 323 44.87 16.18 4.76
N LEU A 324 43.96 15.84 3.84
CA LEU A 324 42.52 15.85 4.14
C LEU A 324 42.14 14.73 5.12
N PHE A 325 42.78 13.55 5.04
CA PHE A 325 42.59 12.53 6.07
C PHE A 325 43.14 12.98 7.43
N ASP A 326 44.27 13.69 7.45
CA ASP A 326 44.85 14.26 8.68
C ASP A 326 43.94 15.33 9.31
N GLU A 327 43.19 16.08 8.49
CA GLU A 327 42.14 17.03 8.92
C GLU A 327 40.86 16.34 9.44
N GLY A 328 40.82 15.00 9.43
CA GLY A 328 39.75 14.19 10.02
C GLY A 328 38.62 13.81 9.06
N PHE A 329 38.77 14.05 7.75
CA PHE A 329 37.82 13.56 6.75
C PHE A 329 37.91 12.03 6.65
N LYS A 330 36.77 11.35 6.61
CA LYS A 330 36.68 9.88 6.58
C LYS A 330 36.50 9.31 5.18
N ALA A 331 36.01 10.11 4.26
CA ALA A 331 35.93 9.79 2.84
C ALA A 331 36.23 11.04 2.01
N ILE A 332 36.79 10.83 0.82
CA ILE A 332 37.13 11.88 -0.14
C ILE A 332 36.54 11.51 -1.50
N LEU A 333 35.81 12.43 -2.13
CA LEU A 333 35.35 12.29 -3.52
C LEU A 333 36.10 13.25 -4.44
N ILE A 334 36.76 12.71 -5.46
CA ILE A 334 37.39 13.49 -6.53
C ILE A 334 36.36 13.74 -7.64
N ALA A 335 36.03 15.01 -7.86
CA ALA A 335 35.04 15.49 -8.83
C ALA A 335 35.54 16.73 -9.60
N THR A 336 36.84 16.73 -9.94
CA THR A 336 37.53 17.88 -10.57
C THR A 336 37.12 18.14 -12.02
N GLY A 337 36.51 17.16 -12.70
CA GLY A 337 36.04 17.28 -14.07
C GLY A 337 37.15 17.14 -15.12
N ALA A 338 36.86 17.59 -16.34
CA ALA A 338 37.78 17.57 -17.49
C ALA A 338 37.87 18.96 -18.13
N ASP A 339 38.66 19.86 -17.55
CA ASP A 339 38.76 21.26 -17.95
C ASP A 339 40.00 21.61 -18.79
N VAL A 340 40.83 20.62 -19.14
CA VAL A 340 41.99 20.78 -20.03
C VAL A 340 41.57 20.53 -21.47
N ASN A 341 42.02 21.39 -22.37
CA ASN A 341 41.69 21.31 -23.79
C ASN A 341 42.67 20.40 -24.53
N LYS A 342 42.20 19.63 -25.52
CA LYS A 342 43.08 18.85 -26.41
C LYS A 342 43.67 19.73 -27.52
N ASN A 343 44.96 19.57 -27.76
CA ASN A 343 45.67 20.29 -28.83
C ASN A 343 45.57 19.56 -30.17
N LEU A 344 45.55 20.32 -31.28
CA LEU A 344 45.52 19.76 -32.63
C LEU A 344 46.92 19.24 -33.06
N GLY A 345 47.98 19.76 -32.44
CA GLY A 345 49.36 19.41 -32.77
C GLY A 345 49.82 19.99 -34.11
N LEU A 346 49.20 21.09 -34.55
CA LEU A 346 49.49 21.77 -35.82
C LEU A 346 50.44 22.94 -35.60
N GLY A 347 51.25 23.26 -36.60
CA GLY A 347 52.14 24.43 -36.54
C GLY A 347 51.35 25.75 -36.54
N GLY A 348 51.74 26.68 -35.65
CA GLY A 348 51.16 28.00 -35.51
C GLY A 348 50.06 28.11 -34.43
N GLU A 349 49.89 27.11 -33.57
CA GLU A 349 48.95 27.16 -32.42
C GLU A 349 49.35 28.23 -31.38
N GLU A 350 50.63 28.59 -31.35
CA GLU A 350 51.20 29.63 -30.49
C GLU A 350 50.97 31.08 -30.97
N LEU A 351 50.37 31.26 -32.16
CA LEU A 351 50.13 32.58 -32.74
C LEU A 351 49.10 33.38 -31.91
N ALA A 352 49.34 34.69 -31.76
CA ALA A 352 48.37 35.57 -31.14
C ALA A 352 47.07 35.58 -31.97
N GLY A 353 45.95 35.26 -31.32
CA GLY A 353 44.63 35.10 -31.95
C GLY A 353 44.19 33.64 -32.09
N VAL A 354 45.04 32.65 -31.79
CA VAL A 354 44.63 31.25 -31.60
C VAL A 354 44.37 31.03 -30.11
N TYR A 355 43.20 30.48 -29.77
CA TYR A 355 42.81 30.21 -28.40
C TYR A 355 42.24 28.81 -28.25
N ASP A 356 42.43 28.26 -27.06
CA ASP A 356 41.71 27.07 -26.60
C ASP A 356 40.31 27.43 -26.10
N SER A 357 39.31 26.65 -26.51
CA SER A 357 37.89 26.89 -26.21
C SER A 357 37.61 27.04 -24.71
N ILE A 358 38.07 26.10 -23.87
CA ILE A 358 37.77 26.13 -22.43
C ILE A 358 38.42 27.31 -21.71
N PRO A 359 39.74 27.57 -21.85
CA PRO A 359 40.36 28.78 -21.31
C PRO A 359 39.73 30.08 -21.84
N PHE A 360 39.37 30.14 -23.12
CA PHE A 360 38.74 31.31 -23.73
C PHE A 360 37.38 31.64 -23.09
N LEU A 361 36.49 30.64 -23.01
CA LEU A 361 35.17 30.79 -22.40
C LEU A 361 35.29 31.12 -20.89
N LYS A 362 36.22 30.46 -20.20
CA LYS A 362 36.50 30.71 -18.77
C LYS A 362 36.85 32.17 -18.50
N ARG A 363 37.75 32.74 -19.29
CA ARG A 363 38.14 34.16 -19.16
C ARG A 363 36.94 35.08 -19.34
N ILE A 364 36.10 34.83 -20.34
CA ILE A 364 34.91 35.64 -20.64
C ILE A 364 33.88 35.59 -19.51
N ASN A 365 33.59 34.39 -19.01
CA ASN A 365 32.65 34.20 -17.92
C ASN A 365 33.15 34.73 -16.58
N LEU A 366 34.48 34.83 -16.39
CA LEU A 366 35.11 35.48 -15.23
C LEU A 366 35.29 37.00 -15.40
N GLY A 367 34.73 37.59 -16.47
CA GLY A 367 34.67 39.03 -16.66
C GLY A 367 35.77 39.62 -17.54
N GLU A 368 36.72 38.82 -18.02
CA GLU A 368 37.70 39.28 -19.01
C GLU A 368 37.06 39.42 -20.39
N ARG A 369 37.68 40.22 -21.26
CA ARG A 369 37.30 40.34 -22.67
C ARG A 369 38.56 40.19 -23.52
N PRO A 370 38.88 38.95 -23.94
CA PRO A 370 40.03 38.70 -24.81
C PRO A 370 39.90 39.47 -26.13
N ALA A 371 41.02 39.94 -26.68
CA ALA A 371 41.02 40.62 -27.97
C ALA A 371 40.72 39.62 -29.11
N THR A 372 39.60 39.83 -29.78
CA THR A 372 39.14 39.02 -30.93
C THR A 372 39.07 39.90 -32.18
N GLY A 373 39.35 39.31 -33.34
CA GLY A 373 39.24 39.99 -34.63
C GLY A 373 37.83 39.94 -35.22
N LYS A 374 37.68 40.48 -36.43
CA LYS A 374 36.37 40.53 -37.13
C LYS A 374 35.99 39.23 -37.82
N ARG A 375 36.96 38.44 -38.25
CA ARG A 375 36.76 37.12 -38.88
C ARG A 375 37.27 36.03 -37.97
N ALA A 376 36.39 35.13 -37.53
CA ALA A 376 36.72 34.08 -36.58
C ALA A 376 36.40 32.68 -37.12
N VAL A 377 37.21 31.71 -36.71
CA VAL A 377 37.05 30.29 -37.05
C VAL A 377 37.01 29.46 -35.76
N VAL A 378 36.08 28.53 -35.64
CA VAL A 378 36.00 27.58 -34.53
C VAL A 378 36.16 26.17 -35.07
N ILE A 379 37.07 25.40 -34.50
CA ILE A 379 37.40 24.04 -34.97
C ILE A 379 36.80 23.04 -33.99
N GLY A 380 35.80 22.30 -34.45
CA GLY A 380 35.10 21.31 -33.61
C GLY A 380 33.60 21.26 -33.91
N GLY A 381 32.92 20.24 -33.36
CA GLY A 381 31.48 20.06 -33.56
C GLY A 381 30.69 19.80 -32.27
N GLY A 382 31.31 19.89 -31.10
CA GLY A 382 30.65 19.70 -29.82
C GLY A 382 30.02 20.98 -29.26
N ASN A 383 29.38 20.87 -28.10
CA ASN A 383 28.74 22.01 -27.43
C ASN A 383 29.70 23.16 -27.14
N ALA A 384 30.96 22.87 -26.76
CA ALA A 384 31.99 23.89 -26.56
C ALA A 384 32.30 24.69 -27.85
N ALA A 385 32.22 24.05 -29.02
CA ALA A 385 32.40 24.72 -30.30
C ALA A 385 31.23 25.66 -30.62
N LEU A 386 29.99 25.20 -30.40
CA LEU A 386 28.78 26.02 -30.56
C LEU A 386 28.81 27.24 -29.61
N GLU A 387 29.14 27.00 -28.34
CA GLU A 387 29.25 28.04 -27.30
C GLU A 387 30.32 29.08 -27.66
N SER A 388 31.48 28.63 -28.13
CA SER A 388 32.57 29.50 -28.56
C SER A 388 32.17 30.36 -29.76
N ALA A 389 31.49 29.77 -30.76
CA ALA A 389 31.07 30.47 -31.96
C ALA A 389 30.03 31.56 -31.66
N ARG A 390 29.01 31.24 -30.87
CA ARG A 390 27.98 32.18 -30.42
C ARG A 390 28.53 33.27 -29.51
N THR A 391 29.52 32.93 -28.68
CA THR A 391 30.24 33.91 -27.84
C THR A 391 31.07 34.88 -28.67
N LEU A 392 31.78 34.41 -29.71
CA LEU A 392 32.54 35.27 -30.62
C LEU A 392 31.66 36.30 -31.33
N LEU A 393 30.47 35.88 -31.75
CA LEU A 393 29.49 36.79 -32.35
C LEU A 393 29.12 37.94 -31.40
N ARG A 394 28.89 37.61 -30.12
CA ARG A 394 28.57 38.57 -29.04
C ARG A 394 29.74 39.46 -28.64
N LEU A 395 30.98 39.05 -28.93
CA LEU A 395 32.17 39.89 -28.79
C LEU A 395 32.40 40.81 -30.00
N GLY A 396 31.51 40.80 -30.99
CA GLY A 396 31.55 41.73 -32.13
C GLY A 396 32.29 41.23 -33.36
N ALA A 397 32.44 39.91 -33.51
CA ALA A 397 32.88 39.30 -34.78
C ALA A 397 31.82 39.54 -35.88
N ASP A 398 32.27 39.96 -37.06
CA ASP A 398 31.38 40.20 -38.21
C ASP A 398 31.07 38.89 -38.95
N GLU A 399 32.04 37.96 -38.97
CA GLU A 399 31.92 36.63 -39.57
C GLU A 399 32.52 35.55 -38.67
N VAL A 400 31.73 34.50 -38.40
CA VAL A 400 32.15 33.33 -37.61
C VAL A 400 31.87 32.05 -38.42
N ASN A 401 32.90 31.22 -38.56
CA ASN A 401 32.82 29.94 -39.27
C ASN A 401 33.16 28.79 -38.33
N ILE A 402 32.34 27.74 -38.29
CA ILE A 402 32.66 26.47 -37.63
C ILE A 402 33.24 25.52 -38.67
N LEU A 403 34.39 24.89 -38.39
CA LEU A 403 34.98 23.83 -39.20
C LEU A 403 34.72 22.49 -38.53
N TYR A 404 34.00 21.61 -39.21
CA TYR A 404 33.73 20.27 -38.71
C TYR A 404 34.18 19.21 -39.71
N ARG A 405 34.99 18.26 -39.25
CA ARG A 405 35.62 17.23 -40.09
C ARG A 405 34.66 16.13 -40.59
N ARG A 406 33.39 16.15 -40.17
CA ARG A 406 32.32 15.22 -40.59
C ARG A 406 31.08 16.00 -41.05
N THR A 407 29.95 15.33 -41.28
CA THR A 407 28.70 15.97 -41.69
C THR A 407 27.85 16.36 -40.47
N SER A 408 26.70 17.01 -40.71
CA SER A 408 25.75 17.36 -39.65
C SER A 408 25.25 16.13 -38.87
N GLU A 409 25.11 14.97 -39.53
CA GLU A 409 24.60 13.75 -38.90
C GLU A 409 25.51 13.22 -37.78
N GLU A 410 26.83 13.33 -37.94
CA GLU A 410 27.79 12.90 -36.94
C GLU A 410 28.19 13.99 -35.94
N MET A 411 27.59 15.19 -36.01
CA MET A 411 27.95 16.31 -35.15
C MET A 411 27.47 16.08 -33.70
N PRO A 412 28.36 16.11 -32.68
CA PRO A 412 27.99 15.77 -31.31
C PRO A 412 27.28 16.90 -30.54
N GLY A 413 27.25 18.13 -31.07
CA GLY A 413 26.54 19.25 -30.46
C GLY A 413 25.03 19.03 -30.35
N ASP A 414 24.41 19.70 -29.38
CA ASP A 414 22.95 19.66 -29.23
C ASP A 414 22.25 20.24 -30.47
N ARG A 415 21.20 19.55 -30.95
CA ARG A 415 20.52 19.92 -32.20
C ARG A 415 19.80 21.27 -32.11
N ASN A 416 19.20 21.60 -30.97
CA ASN A 416 18.51 22.88 -30.82
C ASN A 416 19.52 24.02 -30.77
N GLU A 417 20.65 23.82 -30.07
CA GLU A 417 21.75 24.79 -30.08
C GLU A 417 22.36 24.98 -31.45
N LEU A 418 22.50 23.91 -32.23
CA LEU A 418 22.99 23.97 -33.61
C LEU A 418 22.07 24.84 -34.48
N LEU A 419 20.75 24.66 -34.36
CA LEU A 419 19.76 25.47 -35.08
C LEU A 419 19.83 26.95 -34.67
N LEU A 420 19.86 27.25 -33.38
CA LEU A 420 20.00 28.63 -32.88
C LEU A 420 21.32 29.27 -33.32
N THR A 421 22.41 28.49 -33.36
CA THR A 421 23.72 28.92 -33.88
C THR A 421 23.62 29.34 -35.35
N MET A 422 22.96 28.52 -36.17
CA MET A 422 22.77 28.81 -37.60
C MET A 422 21.83 30.01 -37.82
N GLU A 423 20.76 30.15 -37.04
CA GLU A 423 19.85 31.31 -37.08
C GLU A 423 20.57 32.62 -36.76
N GLU A 424 21.58 32.59 -35.88
CA GLU A 424 22.41 33.75 -35.54
C GLU A 424 23.38 34.16 -36.68
N GLY A 425 23.42 33.39 -37.78
CA GLY A 425 24.21 33.69 -38.97
C GLY A 425 25.62 33.06 -38.98
N ILE A 426 25.89 32.14 -38.06
CA ILE A 426 27.17 31.42 -37.98
C ILE A 426 27.19 30.32 -39.06
N LYS A 427 28.23 30.33 -39.91
CA LYS A 427 28.37 29.38 -41.02
C LYS A 427 29.06 28.11 -40.53
N ILE A 428 28.59 26.95 -40.98
CA ILE A 428 29.19 25.66 -40.64
C ILE A 428 29.73 25.02 -41.91
N ASN A 429 31.05 24.82 -41.94
CA ASN A 429 31.78 24.17 -43.02
C ASN A 429 31.99 22.71 -42.64
N TYR A 430 31.08 21.86 -43.10
CA TYR A 430 31.18 20.41 -42.95
C TYR A 430 32.29 19.84 -43.83
N LEU A 431 32.79 18.66 -43.46
CA LEU A 431 33.85 17.96 -44.19
C LEU A 431 35.11 18.82 -44.41
N VAL A 432 35.47 19.61 -43.39
CA VAL A 432 36.67 20.46 -43.40
C VAL A 432 37.45 20.27 -42.11
N THR A 433 38.77 20.13 -42.21
CA THR A 433 39.67 20.12 -41.04
C THR A 433 40.86 21.06 -41.28
N PRO A 434 41.38 21.74 -40.25
CA PRO A 434 42.61 22.50 -40.37
C PRO A 434 43.83 21.58 -40.50
N ILE A 435 44.86 22.06 -41.20
CA ILE A 435 46.17 21.42 -41.33
C ILE A 435 47.34 22.34 -40.93
N ARG A 436 47.13 23.66 -40.85
CA ARG A 436 48.12 24.63 -40.35
C ARG A 436 47.50 25.99 -40.02
N PHE A 437 47.99 26.67 -38.98
CA PHE A 437 47.68 28.08 -38.73
C PHE A 437 48.69 28.99 -39.44
N ILE A 438 48.22 30.02 -40.13
CA ILE A 438 49.04 30.96 -40.91
C ILE A 438 49.03 32.31 -40.18
N GLY A 439 50.22 32.84 -39.91
CA GLY A 439 50.38 34.13 -39.27
C GLY A 439 51.37 35.05 -39.97
N LYS A 440 51.21 36.34 -39.69
CA LYS A 440 52.14 37.42 -40.06
C LYS A 440 52.43 38.24 -38.81
N ASP A 441 53.69 38.59 -38.59
CA ASP A 441 54.15 39.37 -37.42
C ASP A 441 53.69 38.76 -36.07
N GLY A 442 53.69 37.42 -35.97
CA GLY A 442 53.29 36.67 -34.77
C GLY A 442 51.77 36.61 -34.52
N ARG A 443 50.93 37.16 -35.42
CA ARG A 443 49.47 37.18 -35.29
C ARG A 443 48.81 36.34 -36.38
N LEU A 444 47.70 35.68 -36.03
CA LEU A 444 46.92 34.88 -36.97
C LEU A 444 46.34 35.75 -38.11
N THR A 445 46.49 35.27 -39.35
CA THR A 445 45.88 35.89 -40.55
C THR A 445 45.01 34.91 -41.34
N GLY A 446 45.17 33.60 -41.15
CA GLY A 446 44.32 32.58 -41.79
C GLY A 446 44.60 31.16 -41.32
N VAL A 447 43.74 30.23 -41.70
CA VAL A 447 43.83 28.81 -41.38
C VAL A 447 43.87 28.00 -42.67
N LYS A 448 44.96 27.25 -42.89
CA LYS A 448 45.05 26.31 -44.01
C LYS A 448 44.22 25.08 -43.68
N CYS A 449 43.27 24.75 -44.54
CA CYS A 449 42.33 23.65 -44.38
C CYS A 449 42.43 22.66 -45.54
N ILE A 450 41.85 21.47 -45.34
CA ILE A 450 41.66 20.44 -46.37
C ILE A 450 40.23 19.91 -46.30
N HIS A 451 39.64 19.55 -47.44
CA HIS A 451 38.36 18.86 -47.46
C HIS A 451 38.51 17.40 -47.03
N MET A 452 37.43 16.85 -46.48
CA MET A 452 37.34 15.48 -45.99
C MET A 452 36.30 14.69 -46.80
N ASP A 453 36.52 13.40 -46.97
CA ASP A 453 35.51 12.42 -47.38
C ASP A 453 35.16 11.53 -46.17
N LEU A 454 33.96 10.94 -46.16
CA LEU A 454 33.56 9.99 -45.14
C LEU A 454 33.95 8.56 -45.53
N GLY A 455 34.80 7.93 -44.72
CA GLY A 455 35.16 6.53 -44.80
C GLY A 455 34.18 5.62 -44.05
N GLU A 456 34.69 4.47 -43.63
CA GLU A 456 33.93 3.44 -42.90
C GLU A 456 33.44 3.93 -41.53
N ILE A 457 32.40 3.28 -41.01
CA ILE A 457 31.87 3.54 -39.66
C ILE A 457 32.87 3.01 -38.62
N GLU A 458 33.32 3.87 -37.72
CA GLU A 458 34.18 3.53 -36.59
C GLU A 458 33.35 2.86 -35.46
N PRO A 459 34.00 2.18 -34.49
CA PRO A 459 33.30 1.54 -33.37
C PRO A 459 32.42 2.48 -32.52
N ASP A 460 32.67 3.80 -32.57
CA ASP A 460 31.82 4.81 -31.93
C ASP A 460 30.53 5.13 -32.71
N GLY A 461 30.29 4.42 -33.81
CA GLY A 461 29.14 4.57 -34.70
C GLY A 461 29.26 5.70 -35.71
N ARG A 462 30.35 6.48 -35.69
CA ARG A 462 30.55 7.63 -36.59
C ARG A 462 31.44 7.26 -37.76
N ARG A 463 31.21 7.85 -38.93
CA ARG A 463 32.07 7.64 -40.09
C ARG A 463 33.45 8.25 -39.89
N ARG A 464 34.49 7.52 -40.26
CA ARG A 464 35.89 7.95 -40.18
C ARG A 464 36.14 9.09 -41.17
N PRO A 465 36.65 10.25 -40.75
CA PRO A 465 36.96 11.33 -41.68
C PRO A 465 38.31 11.05 -42.38
N VAL A 466 38.34 11.10 -43.71
CA VAL A 466 39.53 10.83 -44.53
C VAL A 466 39.91 12.08 -45.35
N PRO A 467 41.16 12.57 -45.30
CA PRO A 467 41.56 13.74 -46.07
C PRO A 467 41.47 13.54 -47.59
N LYS A 468 40.83 14.48 -48.28
CA LYS A 468 40.75 14.52 -49.74
C LYS A 468 42.00 15.21 -50.31
N LYS A 469 42.96 14.44 -50.79
CA LYS A 469 44.25 14.97 -51.31
C LYS A 469 44.04 15.98 -52.43
N GLY A 470 44.81 17.08 -52.44
CA GLY A 470 44.74 18.12 -53.48
C GLY A 470 43.59 19.11 -53.32
N SER A 471 42.89 19.08 -52.18
CA SER A 471 41.75 19.95 -51.88
C SER A 471 42.08 21.04 -50.84
N GLU A 472 43.36 21.35 -50.66
CA GLU A 472 43.82 22.31 -49.68
C GLU A 472 43.45 23.76 -50.06
N PHE A 473 42.97 24.53 -49.08
CA PHE A 473 42.63 25.95 -49.26
C PHE A 473 42.97 26.75 -48.00
N ILE A 474 42.93 28.08 -48.10
CA ILE A 474 43.16 28.99 -46.96
C ILE A 474 41.86 29.71 -46.66
N LEU A 475 41.44 29.68 -45.40
CA LEU A 475 40.33 30.46 -44.88
C LEU A 475 40.90 31.63 -44.09
N ASP A 476 40.59 32.85 -44.49
CA ASP A 476 41.03 34.05 -43.78
C ASP A 476 40.38 34.12 -42.39
N ALA A 477 41.20 34.33 -41.36
CA ALA A 477 40.74 34.40 -39.98
C ALA A 477 41.72 35.20 -39.14
N ASP A 478 41.19 36.12 -38.34
CA ASP A 478 41.96 36.92 -37.39
C ASP A 478 41.88 36.31 -35.97
N THR A 479 40.99 35.34 -35.77
CA THR A 479 40.82 34.58 -34.53
C THR A 479 40.48 33.12 -34.83
N ALA A 480 41.10 32.18 -34.12
CA ALA A 480 40.78 30.76 -34.20
C ALA A 480 40.55 30.17 -32.80
N ILE A 481 39.51 29.37 -32.63
CA ILE A 481 39.21 28.65 -31.39
C ILE A 481 39.31 27.14 -31.62
N VAL A 482 40.12 26.45 -30.82
CA VAL A 482 40.27 24.99 -30.86
C VAL A 482 39.32 24.34 -29.85
N ALA A 483 38.38 23.52 -30.33
CA ALA A 483 37.31 22.90 -29.55
C ALA A 483 37.13 21.40 -29.90
N ILE A 484 38.23 20.64 -29.87
CA ILE A 484 38.29 19.24 -30.36
C ILE A 484 38.17 18.17 -29.26
N GLY A 485 37.94 18.57 -28.01
CA GLY A 485 37.76 17.66 -26.87
C GLY A 485 38.49 18.15 -25.64
N GLN A 486 38.23 17.49 -24.51
CA GLN A 486 38.83 17.84 -23.22
C GLN A 486 39.41 16.61 -22.54
N GLU A 487 40.25 16.85 -21.54
CA GLU A 487 40.81 15.84 -20.64
C GLU A 487 40.91 16.36 -19.20
N PRO A 488 40.92 15.46 -18.20
CA PRO A 488 41.15 15.82 -16.81
C PRO A 488 42.57 16.35 -16.55
N GLU A 489 42.67 17.40 -15.74
CA GLU A 489 43.95 17.83 -15.15
C GLU A 489 44.26 16.93 -13.95
N LEU A 490 45.24 16.03 -14.07
CA LEU A 490 45.57 15.03 -13.04
C LEU A 490 46.94 15.25 -12.38
N SER A 491 47.62 16.37 -12.63
CA SER A 491 48.94 16.66 -12.04
C SER A 491 48.98 16.69 -10.51
N PHE A 492 47.81 16.79 -9.84
CA PHE A 492 47.70 16.71 -8.39
C PHE A 492 47.79 15.28 -7.82
N ILE A 493 47.80 14.26 -8.69
CA ILE A 493 48.00 12.86 -8.33
C ILE A 493 49.49 12.53 -8.57
N HIS A 494 50.26 12.41 -7.49
CA HIS A 494 51.68 12.07 -7.57
C HIS A 494 51.90 10.62 -8.06
N GLU A 495 53.05 10.35 -8.67
CA GLU A 495 53.40 9.00 -9.18
C GLU A 495 53.41 7.91 -8.08
N GLU A 496 53.70 8.30 -6.83
CA GLU A 496 53.66 7.40 -5.66
C GLU A 496 52.24 7.15 -5.12
N SER A 497 51.22 7.83 -5.67
CA SER A 497 49.84 7.67 -5.24
C SER A 497 49.29 6.30 -5.65
N PRO A 498 48.53 5.61 -4.77
CA PRO A 498 47.84 4.38 -5.14
C PRO A 498 46.75 4.60 -6.21
N ILE A 499 46.30 5.84 -6.45
CA ILE A 499 45.26 6.16 -7.43
C ILE A 499 45.76 5.92 -8.86
N ARG A 500 45.13 4.98 -9.58
CA ARG A 500 45.51 4.60 -10.95
C ARG A 500 44.86 5.48 -12.02
N ILE A 501 45.67 5.89 -13.00
CA ILE A 501 45.24 6.63 -14.19
C ILE A 501 45.10 5.66 -15.37
N SER A 502 44.04 5.81 -16.15
CA SER A 502 43.74 4.98 -17.33
C SER A 502 44.56 5.42 -18.56
N GLN A 503 44.56 4.62 -19.62
CA GLN A 503 45.17 4.99 -20.92
C GLN A 503 44.50 6.21 -21.59
N HIS A 504 43.33 6.62 -21.10
CA HIS A 504 42.58 7.77 -21.61
C HIS A 504 42.76 9.03 -20.74
N SER A 505 43.78 9.05 -19.87
CA SER A 505 44.03 10.16 -18.93
C SER A 505 42.86 10.43 -17.97
N THR A 506 42.16 9.38 -17.54
CA THR A 506 41.06 9.47 -16.54
C THR A 506 41.37 8.63 -15.30
N ILE A 507 40.74 8.93 -14.16
CA ILE A 507 40.89 8.13 -12.93
C ILE A 507 40.15 6.80 -13.08
N LYS A 508 40.80 5.69 -12.74
CA LYS A 508 40.19 4.36 -12.72
C LYS A 508 39.50 4.10 -11.38
N THR A 509 38.24 3.68 -11.44
CA THR A 509 37.44 3.25 -10.28
C THR A 509 36.92 1.83 -10.46
N ASN A 510 36.53 1.19 -9.36
CA ASN A 510 35.75 -0.05 -9.38
C ASN A 510 34.24 0.23 -9.56
N ARG A 511 33.40 -0.80 -9.48
CA ARG A 511 31.93 -0.68 -9.61
C ARG A 511 31.28 0.16 -8.50
N ASP A 512 31.98 0.35 -7.39
CA ASP A 512 31.52 1.09 -6.22
C ASP A 512 32.07 2.53 -6.22
N TYR A 513 32.60 3.00 -7.35
CA TYR A 513 33.24 4.31 -7.51
C TYR A 513 34.50 4.53 -6.67
N HIS A 514 34.99 3.46 -6.03
CA HIS A 514 36.17 3.49 -5.18
C HIS A 514 37.43 3.42 -6.04
N THR A 515 38.47 4.17 -5.67
CA THR A 515 39.80 4.08 -6.30
C THR A 515 40.60 2.90 -5.69
N GLU A 516 41.88 2.76 -5.96
CA GLU A 516 42.72 1.78 -5.24
C GLU A 516 43.12 2.30 -3.84
N GLN A 517 42.95 3.60 -3.58
CA GLN A 517 43.20 4.19 -2.26
C GLN A 517 41.96 4.06 -1.38
N GLU A 518 42.12 3.44 -0.19
CA GLU A 518 41.04 3.30 0.79
C GLU A 518 40.45 4.66 1.20
N GLY A 519 39.11 4.74 1.20
CA GLY A 519 38.39 5.96 1.54
C GLY A 519 38.36 7.03 0.46
N VAL A 520 38.95 6.78 -0.73
CA VAL A 520 38.97 7.73 -1.85
C VAL A 520 38.13 7.20 -3.02
N PHE A 521 37.19 8.04 -3.46
CA PHE A 521 36.24 7.78 -4.53
C PHE A 521 36.43 8.81 -5.66
N ALA A 522 35.98 8.51 -6.86
CA ALA A 522 35.96 9.46 -7.97
C ALA A 522 34.69 9.34 -8.81
N ALA A 523 34.15 10.47 -9.28
CA ALA A 523 32.95 10.51 -10.11
C ALA A 523 32.89 11.72 -11.04
N GLY A 524 32.10 11.62 -12.11
CA GLY A 524 31.96 12.65 -13.15
C GLY A 524 33.06 12.56 -14.21
N ASP A 525 33.28 13.66 -14.93
CA ASP A 525 34.14 13.69 -16.11
C ASP A 525 35.61 13.32 -15.84
N VAL A 526 36.05 13.39 -14.57
CA VAL A 526 37.39 12.92 -14.16
C VAL A 526 37.56 11.40 -14.33
N VAL A 527 36.46 10.63 -14.35
CA VAL A 527 36.43 9.18 -14.52
C VAL A 527 36.05 8.80 -15.96
N THR A 528 35.00 9.43 -16.49
CA THR A 528 34.43 9.06 -17.81
C THR A 528 35.04 9.82 -18.99
N GLY A 529 35.75 10.91 -18.75
CA GLY A 529 36.01 11.95 -19.76
C GLY A 529 34.76 12.82 -19.98
N SER A 530 34.81 13.69 -20.99
CA SER A 530 33.72 14.64 -21.30
C SER A 530 32.36 13.97 -21.40
N ALA A 531 31.48 14.25 -20.45
CA ALA A 531 30.12 13.72 -20.38
C ALA A 531 29.09 14.86 -20.39
N THR A 532 27.80 14.51 -20.36
CA THR A 532 26.74 15.52 -20.14
C THR A 532 26.61 15.85 -18.65
N VAL A 533 26.11 17.05 -18.35
CA VAL A 533 25.91 17.51 -16.95
C VAL A 533 25.08 16.51 -16.15
N VAL A 534 24.01 15.98 -16.74
CA VAL A 534 23.11 15.03 -16.05
C VAL A 534 23.78 13.68 -15.79
N GLU A 535 24.66 13.20 -16.69
CA GLU A 535 25.43 11.96 -16.49
C GLU A 535 26.46 12.13 -15.37
N ALA A 536 27.19 13.25 -15.36
CA ALA A 536 28.16 13.56 -14.32
C ALA A 536 27.50 13.63 -12.93
N MET A 537 26.34 14.29 -12.83
CA MET A 537 25.56 14.31 -11.58
C MET A 537 25.01 12.92 -11.23
N GLY A 538 24.53 12.14 -12.20
CA GLY A 538 24.05 10.76 -11.99
C GLY A 538 25.12 9.83 -11.41
N ALA A 539 26.34 9.89 -11.96
CA ALA A 539 27.49 9.15 -11.43
C ALA A 539 27.85 9.59 -10.01
N ALA A 540 27.83 10.91 -9.74
CA ALA A 540 28.14 11.45 -8.42
C ALA A 540 27.08 11.08 -7.36
N LYS A 541 25.80 11.03 -7.73
CA LYS A 541 24.72 10.54 -6.85
C LYS A 541 24.99 9.10 -6.41
N LYS A 542 25.36 8.23 -7.35
CA LYS A 542 25.70 6.82 -7.05
C LYS A 542 26.96 6.72 -6.19
N ALA A 543 27.99 7.52 -6.48
CA ALA A 543 29.20 7.57 -5.66
C ALA A 543 28.92 8.05 -4.23
N ALA A 544 28.05 9.04 -4.04
CA ALA A 544 27.62 9.49 -2.70
C ALA A 544 26.93 8.36 -1.89
N LEU A 545 26.04 7.60 -2.53
CA LEU A 545 25.42 6.44 -1.88
C LEU A 545 26.43 5.32 -1.58
N ALA A 546 27.40 5.09 -2.47
CA ALA A 546 28.49 4.13 -2.24
C ALA A 546 29.39 4.56 -1.06
N ILE A 547 29.69 5.85 -0.93
CA ILE A 547 30.40 6.41 0.24
C ILE A 547 29.60 6.16 1.51
N HIS A 548 28.28 6.41 1.51
CA HIS A 548 27.43 6.11 2.66
C HIS A 548 27.48 4.61 3.02
N CYS A 549 27.33 3.72 2.04
CA CYS A 549 27.43 2.27 2.26
C CYS A 549 28.78 1.87 2.87
N HIS A 550 29.88 2.39 2.33
CA HIS A 550 31.24 2.16 2.84
C HIS A 550 31.37 2.61 4.31
N LEU A 551 30.95 3.83 4.64
CA LEU A 551 31.00 4.36 6.02
C LEU A 551 30.06 3.62 6.98
N ARG A 552 29.03 2.91 6.48
CA ARG A 552 28.13 2.07 7.28
C ARG A 552 28.50 0.59 7.29
N GLY A 553 29.62 0.20 6.65
CA GLY A 553 30.05 -1.20 6.57
C GLY A 553 29.07 -2.10 5.80
N LYS A 554 28.30 -1.52 4.86
CA LYS A 554 27.35 -2.24 4.01
C LYS A 554 27.90 -2.34 2.57
N PRO A 555 27.68 -3.45 1.86
CA PRO A 555 28.07 -3.54 0.46
C PRO A 555 27.23 -2.56 -0.39
N TRP A 556 27.88 -1.82 -1.29
CA TRP A 556 27.17 -1.09 -2.34
C TRP A 556 26.54 -2.10 -3.29
N ARG A 557 25.27 -1.87 -3.63
CA ARG A 557 24.60 -2.54 -4.72
C ARG A 557 23.90 -1.46 -5.51
N GLU A 558 24.24 -1.37 -6.79
CA GLU A 558 23.46 -0.54 -7.68
C GLU A 558 22.02 -1.05 -7.63
N THR A 559 21.10 -0.19 -7.20
CA THR A 559 19.68 -0.52 -7.19
C THR A 559 19.24 -0.61 -8.64
N GLU A 560 19.31 -1.81 -9.21
CA GLU A 560 18.55 -2.14 -10.40
C GLU A 560 17.07 -1.92 -10.06
N ASP A 561 16.31 -1.45 -11.04
CA ASP A 561 14.87 -1.32 -10.95
C ASP A 561 14.25 -2.73 -10.99
N GLN A 562 14.49 -3.52 -9.93
CA GLN A 562 14.16 -4.94 -9.81
C GLN A 562 12.68 -5.14 -9.43
N ASP A 563 11.80 -4.22 -9.81
CA ASP A 563 10.37 -4.44 -9.64
C ASP A 563 9.76 -5.18 -10.82
N GLU A 564 10.30 -6.38 -11.08
CA GLU A 564 9.75 -7.36 -12.03
C GLU A 564 8.30 -7.74 -11.70
N THR A 565 7.82 -7.42 -10.48
CA THR A 565 6.44 -7.67 -10.04
C THR A 565 5.44 -6.63 -10.50
N ARG A 566 5.88 -5.48 -11.04
CA ARG A 566 4.97 -4.48 -11.62
C ARG A 566 4.55 -4.90 -13.02
N GLY A 567 3.28 -4.66 -13.34
CA GLY A 567 2.75 -4.87 -14.68
C GLY A 567 3.52 -4.04 -15.73
N ASP A 568 3.57 -4.57 -16.95
CA ASP A 568 4.10 -3.85 -18.12
C ASP A 568 3.28 -2.62 -18.47
N TYR A 569 3.86 -1.76 -19.31
CA TYR A 569 3.15 -0.61 -19.86
C TYR A 569 2.02 -1.08 -20.77
N GLU A 570 0.90 -0.37 -20.74
CA GLU A 570 -0.14 -0.59 -21.75
C GLU A 570 0.36 -0.11 -23.14
N PRO A 571 -0.09 -0.75 -24.23
CA PRO A 571 0.10 -0.22 -25.58
C PRO A 571 -0.43 1.21 -25.66
N VAL A 572 0.24 2.07 -26.42
CA VAL A 572 -0.28 3.42 -26.64
C VAL A 572 -1.57 3.31 -27.45
N ASP A 573 -2.66 3.90 -26.96
CA ASP A 573 -3.94 3.91 -27.68
C ASP A 573 -3.78 4.69 -29.01
N PRO A 574 -4.00 4.05 -30.18
CA PRO A 574 -3.94 4.70 -31.47
C PRO A 574 -4.92 5.88 -31.63
N ASN A 575 -5.98 5.94 -30.82
CA ASN A 575 -6.96 7.02 -30.83
C ASN A 575 -6.58 8.21 -29.94
N THR A 576 -5.41 8.17 -29.29
CA THR A 576 -4.93 9.29 -28.48
C THR A 576 -4.83 10.55 -29.34
N PRO A 577 -5.48 11.68 -28.98
CA PRO A 577 -5.48 12.88 -29.79
C PRO A 577 -4.06 13.46 -29.98
N HIS A 578 -3.74 13.83 -31.22
CA HIS A 578 -2.53 14.57 -31.54
C HIS A 578 -2.60 15.99 -30.96
N ALA A 579 -1.49 16.47 -30.42
CA ALA A 579 -1.38 17.80 -29.85
C ALA A 579 0.01 18.38 -30.14
N PHE A 580 0.05 19.67 -30.50
CA PHE A 580 1.28 20.37 -30.82
C PHE A 580 2.14 20.60 -29.58
N ARG A 581 3.47 20.38 -29.69
CA ARG A 581 4.44 20.76 -28.65
C ARG A 581 4.64 22.28 -28.69
N PRO A 582 4.33 23.03 -27.60
CA PRO A 582 4.56 24.47 -27.59
C PRO A 582 6.03 24.81 -27.89
N LEU A 583 6.25 25.71 -28.85
CA LEU A 583 7.59 26.19 -29.17
C LEU A 583 8.13 27.02 -28.00
N MET A 584 9.42 26.89 -27.72
CA MET A 584 10.09 27.75 -26.74
C MET A 584 10.16 29.17 -27.29
N PRO A 585 9.56 30.17 -26.61
CA PRO A 585 9.70 31.56 -27.03
C PRO A 585 11.16 31.98 -26.87
N VAL A 586 11.70 32.62 -27.91
CA VAL A 586 13.10 33.04 -28.00
C VAL A 586 13.20 34.50 -28.41
N ARG A 587 14.23 35.20 -27.96
CA ARG A 587 14.54 36.58 -28.36
C ARG A 587 14.71 36.71 -29.86
N GLY A 588 14.45 37.89 -30.42
CA GLY A 588 14.65 38.13 -31.85
C GLY A 588 16.13 38.03 -32.24
N ILE A 589 16.45 37.58 -33.47
CA ILE A 589 17.84 37.36 -33.93
C ILE A 589 18.73 38.59 -33.67
N LYS A 590 18.25 39.81 -33.93
CA LYS A 590 19.01 41.04 -33.70
C LYS A 590 19.40 41.24 -32.23
N GLU A 591 18.51 40.90 -31.31
CA GLU A 591 18.72 41.03 -29.86
C GLU A 591 19.68 39.99 -29.31
N ARG A 592 19.96 38.89 -30.03
CA ARG A 592 20.89 37.85 -29.57
C ARG A 592 22.36 38.17 -29.86
N ARG A 593 22.65 39.14 -30.73
CA ARG A 593 23.96 39.26 -31.39
C ARG A 593 25.03 39.99 -30.60
N ASP A 594 24.66 40.87 -29.67
CA ASP A 594 25.60 41.83 -29.06
C ASP A 594 25.55 41.86 -27.53
N ASN A 595 24.86 40.91 -26.91
CA ASN A 595 24.74 40.80 -25.47
C ASN A 595 24.64 39.34 -24.99
N PHE A 596 24.73 39.17 -23.68
CA PHE A 596 24.65 37.88 -23.01
C PHE A 596 23.32 37.69 -22.26
N GLU A 597 22.25 38.39 -22.67
CA GLU A 597 20.92 38.17 -22.11
C GLU A 597 20.39 36.77 -22.48
N GLU A 598 19.61 36.18 -21.58
CA GLU A 598 19.07 34.84 -21.77
C GLU A 598 18.21 34.75 -23.03
N VAL A 599 18.54 33.83 -23.95
CA VAL A 599 17.92 33.77 -25.29
C VAL A 599 16.49 33.25 -25.24
N GLU A 600 16.23 32.25 -24.39
CA GLU A 600 14.92 31.62 -24.24
C GLU A 600 14.15 32.27 -23.09
N PHE A 601 12.85 32.54 -23.27
CA PHE A 601 12.00 33.16 -22.23
C PHE A 601 11.37 32.17 -21.25
N GLY A 602 11.29 30.88 -21.60
CA GLY A 602 10.52 29.90 -20.83
C GLY A 602 9.05 29.83 -21.24
N TYR A 603 8.30 28.91 -20.63
CA TYR A 603 6.87 28.75 -20.88
C TYR A 603 6.01 29.63 -19.97
N THR A 604 4.89 30.07 -20.51
CA THR A 604 3.77 30.59 -19.70
C THR A 604 3.10 29.47 -18.91
N LYS A 605 2.31 29.84 -17.88
CA LYS A 605 1.53 28.89 -17.08
C LYS A 605 0.61 28.03 -17.95
N GLU A 606 -0.06 28.64 -18.91
CA GLU A 606 -1.01 27.98 -19.81
C GLU A 606 -0.30 26.98 -20.72
N GLN A 607 0.84 27.37 -21.31
CA GLN A 607 1.67 26.49 -22.14
C GLN A 607 2.19 25.30 -21.33
N ALA A 608 2.68 25.54 -20.11
CA ALA A 608 3.20 24.48 -19.25
C ALA A 608 2.12 23.47 -18.84
N ILE A 609 0.92 23.93 -18.45
CA ILE A 609 -0.21 23.06 -18.12
C ILE A 609 -0.64 22.25 -19.36
N GLN A 610 -0.80 22.90 -20.51
CA GLN A 610 -1.23 22.24 -21.75
C GLN A 610 -0.22 21.17 -22.19
N GLU A 611 1.06 21.49 -22.14
CA GLU A 611 2.13 20.55 -22.48
C GLU A 611 2.16 19.38 -21.50
N ALA A 612 2.09 19.63 -20.19
CA ALA A 612 2.10 18.57 -19.18
C ALA A 612 0.92 17.60 -19.33
N LYS A 613 -0.27 18.08 -19.75
CA LYS A 613 -1.45 17.27 -20.04
C LYS A 613 -1.28 16.29 -21.22
N ARG A 614 -0.28 16.48 -22.08
CA ARG A 614 0.04 15.53 -23.17
C ARG A 614 0.70 14.23 -22.68
N CYS A 615 1.13 14.19 -21.41
CA CYS A 615 1.79 13.02 -20.83
C CYS A 615 0.87 11.79 -20.86
N LEU A 616 1.37 10.68 -21.41
CA LEU A 616 0.62 9.42 -21.53
C LEU A 616 0.47 8.63 -20.22
N GLN A 617 1.06 9.11 -19.12
CA GLN A 617 1.02 8.44 -17.82
C GLN A 617 1.45 6.96 -17.88
N CYS A 618 2.58 6.66 -18.55
CA CYS A 618 3.01 5.28 -18.82
C CYS A 618 3.09 4.37 -17.58
N GLY A 619 3.38 4.92 -16.40
CA GLY A 619 3.42 4.20 -15.12
C GLY A 619 2.05 4.02 -14.43
N ILE A 620 0.96 4.54 -15.02
CA ILE A 620 -0.36 4.77 -14.42
C ILE A 620 -0.25 5.66 -13.18
N CYS A 621 0.10 5.12 -12.02
CA CYS A 621 0.47 5.94 -10.88
C CYS A 621 1.72 6.76 -11.20
N SER A 622 1.58 8.08 -11.15
CA SER A 622 2.69 9.02 -11.38
C SER A 622 3.63 9.19 -10.19
N GLU A 623 3.37 8.53 -9.06
CA GLU A 623 4.12 8.70 -7.82
C GLU A 623 4.28 10.16 -7.38
N CYS A 624 3.29 11.01 -7.65
CA CYS A 624 3.29 12.42 -7.21
C CYS A 624 3.20 12.62 -5.68
N LYS A 625 3.14 11.53 -4.91
CA LYS A 625 3.08 11.43 -3.44
C LYS A 625 1.92 12.15 -2.75
N GLN A 626 1.02 12.79 -3.50
CA GLN A 626 -0.12 13.51 -2.91
C GLN A 626 -1.02 12.63 -2.06
N CYS A 627 -1.23 11.37 -2.46
CA CYS A 627 -1.99 10.40 -1.69
C CYS A 627 -1.31 9.98 -0.38
N GLU A 628 0.03 9.99 -0.32
CA GLU A 628 0.82 9.74 0.89
C GLU A 628 0.70 10.93 1.86
N ILE A 629 0.84 12.16 1.36
CA ILE A 629 0.69 13.40 2.14
C ILE A 629 -0.69 13.47 2.81
N VAL A 630 -1.78 13.29 2.07
CA VAL A 630 -3.13 13.32 2.67
C VAL A 630 -3.44 12.11 3.56
N CYS A 631 -2.60 11.07 3.53
CA CYS A 631 -2.74 9.87 4.34
C CYS A 631 -1.84 9.91 5.59
N GLN A 632 -0.99 10.92 5.78
CA GLN A 632 0.02 10.95 6.86
C GLN A 632 -0.52 10.67 8.27
N ASN A 633 -1.74 11.13 8.60
CA ASN A 633 -2.36 10.90 9.91
C ASN A 633 -2.82 9.44 10.13
N VAL A 634 -2.98 8.68 9.05
CA VAL A 634 -3.40 7.27 9.06
C VAL A 634 -2.23 6.36 8.70
N GLY A 635 -1.27 6.82 7.91
CA GLY A 635 -0.09 6.06 7.49
C GLY A 635 -0.38 4.86 6.59
N ALA A 636 -1.56 4.77 5.97
CA ALA A 636 -1.95 3.62 5.17
C ALA A 636 -1.31 3.59 3.76
N VAL A 637 -1.07 4.75 3.14
CA VAL A 637 -0.46 4.82 1.80
C VAL A 637 1.06 4.87 1.92
N ASN A 638 1.76 3.99 1.21
CA ASN A 638 3.23 3.98 1.14
C ASN A 638 3.71 3.53 -0.25
N HIS A 639 4.38 4.43 -0.98
CA HIS A 639 4.83 4.14 -2.35
C HIS A 639 6.14 3.34 -2.45
N SER A 640 6.89 3.19 -1.36
CA SER A 640 8.09 2.34 -1.32
C SER A 640 7.73 0.85 -1.45
N GLY A 641 6.46 0.51 -1.21
CA GLY A 641 5.94 -0.85 -1.31
C GLY A 641 6.45 -1.75 -0.18
N ILE A 642 5.65 -2.73 0.19
CA ILE A 642 6.09 -3.82 1.08
C ILE A 642 6.28 -5.05 0.19
N LYS A 643 7.48 -5.21 -0.39
CA LYS A 643 7.85 -6.46 -1.05
C LYS A 643 8.21 -7.47 0.03
N LYS A 644 7.40 -8.51 0.12
CA LYS A 644 7.65 -9.61 1.04
C LYS A 644 7.54 -10.91 0.25
N HIS A 645 8.63 -11.64 0.19
CA HIS A 645 8.51 -13.09 0.21
C HIS A 645 8.40 -13.44 1.68
N THR A 646 7.19 -13.77 2.12
CA THR A 646 6.99 -14.18 3.51
C THR A 646 6.88 -15.69 3.54
N GLU A 647 7.68 -16.30 4.41
CA GLU A 647 7.53 -17.69 4.77
C GLU A 647 6.51 -17.79 5.90
N TYR A 648 5.48 -18.59 5.70
CA TYR A 648 4.48 -18.90 6.72
C TYR A 648 4.49 -20.39 7.02
N ARG A 649 4.48 -20.75 8.31
CA ARG A 649 4.42 -22.15 8.75
C ARG A 649 2.99 -22.60 9.00
N PHE A 650 2.64 -23.82 8.60
CA PHE A 650 1.31 -24.40 8.80
C PHE A 650 1.33 -25.93 8.91
N HIS A 651 0.22 -26.53 9.37
CA HIS A 651 0.12 -27.97 9.62
C HIS A 651 -0.75 -28.72 8.60
N ALA A 652 -1.80 -28.07 8.07
CA ALA A 652 -2.72 -28.61 7.08
C ALA A 652 -3.00 -27.61 5.94
N VAL A 653 -3.36 -28.12 4.76
CA VAL A 653 -3.88 -27.31 3.65
C VAL A 653 -5.34 -27.67 3.42
N VAL A 654 -6.21 -26.67 3.41
CA VAL A 654 -7.62 -26.85 3.08
C VAL A 654 -7.92 -26.10 1.79
N SER A 655 -8.30 -26.85 0.76
CA SER A 655 -8.58 -26.30 -0.56
C SER A 655 -9.84 -26.95 -1.13
N PRO A 656 -10.95 -26.22 -1.25
CA PRO A 656 -12.16 -26.76 -1.87
C PRO A 656 -12.08 -27.00 -3.38
N ARG A 657 -10.90 -26.79 -3.98
CA ARG A 657 -10.58 -27.12 -5.38
C ARG A 657 -9.27 -27.90 -5.45
N PRO A 658 -9.06 -28.70 -6.51
CA PRO A 658 -7.79 -29.38 -6.74
C PRO A 658 -6.60 -28.43 -6.62
N LEU A 659 -5.65 -28.79 -5.77
CA LEU A 659 -4.37 -28.10 -5.66
C LEU A 659 -3.54 -28.38 -6.92
N ALA A 660 -2.68 -27.42 -7.29
CA ALA A 660 -1.71 -27.63 -8.35
C ALA A 660 -0.81 -28.83 -8.00
N GLU A 661 -0.47 -29.65 -9.01
CA GLU A 661 0.32 -30.89 -8.85
C GLU A 661 1.67 -30.65 -8.14
N LYS A 662 2.27 -29.46 -8.36
CA LYS A 662 3.49 -29.00 -7.67
C LYS A 662 3.37 -28.91 -6.15
N PHE A 663 2.16 -28.82 -5.59
CA PHE A 663 1.92 -28.79 -4.15
C PHE A 663 1.58 -30.19 -3.60
N VAL A 664 0.78 -30.96 -4.34
CA VAL A 664 0.36 -32.31 -3.95
C VAL A 664 1.56 -33.25 -3.85
N SER A 665 2.55 -33.11 -4.73
CA SER A 665 3.78 -33.92 -4.72
C SER A 665 4.68 -33.72 -3.49
N VAL A 666 4.47 -32.66 -2.71
CA VAL A 666 5.29 -32.32 -1.54
C VAL A 666 4.55 -32.56 -0.21
N LEU A 667 3.21 -32.54 -0.25
CA LEU A 667 2.35 -32.68 0.92
C LEU A 667 1.87 -34.13 1.05
N PRO A 668 1.96 -34.75 2.25
CA PRO A 668 1.31 -36.03 2.52
C PRO A 668 -0.21 -35.93 2.32
N GLU A 669 -0.82 -36.97 1.76
CA GLU A 669 -2.25 -36.99 1.45
C GLU A 669 -3.12 -36.69 2.69
N GLU A 670 -2.71 -37.17 3.87
CA GLU A 670 -3.43 -36.99 5.13
C GLU A 670 -3.47 -35.55 5.65
N ARG A 671 -2.74 -34.62 5.03
CA ARG A 671 -2.69 -33.20 5.38
C ARG A 671 -3.34 -32.28 4.35
N ILE A 672 -3.86 -32.86 3.26
CA ILE A 672 -4.56 -32.16 2.19
C ILE A 672 -6.05 -32.43 2.32
N PHE A 673 -6.81 -31.41 2.69
CA PHE A 673 -8.27 -31.48 2.76
C PHE A 673 -8.85 -30.80 1.52
N CYS A 674 -9.11 -31.61 0.49
CA CYS A 674 -9.62 -31.17 -0.80
C CYS A 674 -10.68 -32.13 -1.32
N GLU A 675 -11.62 -31.63 -2.12
CA GLU A 675 -12.59 -32.44 -2.85
C GLU A 675 -12.54 -32.10 -4.35
N SER A 676 -12.13 -33.06 -5.17
CA SER A 676 -11.86 -32.89 -6.61
C SER A 676 -13.03 -33.29 -7.52
N GLU A 677 -14.02 -34.01 -6.99
CA GLU A 677 -15.09 -34.64 -7.79
C GLU A 677 -16.28 -33.72 -8.11
N PHE A 678 -16.31 -32.50 -7.55
CA PHE A 678 -17.45 -31.59 -7.67
C PHE A 678 -17.10 -30.35 -8.52
N GLY A 679 -17.75 -30.22 -9.67
CA GLY A 679 -17.56 -29.12 -10.63
C GLY A 679 -17.95 -27.73 -10.12
N GLU A 680 -17.71 -26.71 -10.95
CA GLU A 680 -18.11 -25.33 -10.67
C GLU A 680 -19.64 -25.12 -10.81
N GLY A 681 -20.22 -24.11 -10.13
CA GLY A 681 -21.65 -23.78 -10.24
C GLY A 681 -22.58 -24.38 -9.17
N ARG A 682 -22.05 -24.66 -7.97
CA ARG A 682 -22.82 -25.18 -6.82
C ARG A 682 -23.85 -24.19 -6.28
N ARG A 683 -24.95 -24.70 -5.71
CA ARG A 683 -25.89 -23.89 -4.92
C ARG A 683 -25.22 -23.38 -3.64
N LEU A 684 -25.71 -22.28 -3.07
CA LEU A 684 -25.17 -21.71 -1.83
C LEU A 684 -25.05 -22.75 -0.70
N GLU A 685 -26.09 -23.57 -0.50
CA GLU A 685 -26.16 -24.58 0.56
C GLU A 685 -25.10 -25.67 0.40
N GLU A 686 -24.81 -26.06 -0.83
CA GLU A 686 -23.77 -27.04 -1.19
C GLU A 686 -22.37 -26.50 -0.95
N SER A 687 -22.13 -25.23 -1.30
CA SER A 687 -20.84 -24.57 -1.03
C SER A 687 -20.59 -24.40 0.46
N LEU A 688 -21.63 -24.03 1.23
CA LEU A 688 -21.55 -23.95 2.68
C LEU A 688 -21.26 -25.33 3.30
N LEU A 689 -21.94 -26.38 2.82
CA LEU A 689 -21.70 -27.75 3.27
C LEU A 689 -20.28 -28.21 2.99
N LEU A 690 -19.80 -28.00 1.75
CA LEU A 690 -18.45 -28.38 1.36
C LEU A 690 -17.40 -27.71 2.27
N GLY A 691 -17.54 -26.41 2.48
CA GLY A 691 -16.63 -25.65 3.34
C GLY A 691 -16.62 -26.16 4.78
N ALA A 692 -17.80 -26.34 5.38
CA ALA A 692 -17.92 -26.82 6.76
C ALA A 692 -17.43 -28.27 6.92
N GLY A 693 -17.72 -29.15 5.96
CA GLY A 693 -17.25 -30.53 5.97
C GLY A 693 -15.73 -30.63 5.85
N LEU A 694 -15.11 -29.83 4.97
CA LEU A 694 -13.64 -29.76 4.88
C LEU A 694 -13.02 -29.22 6.18
N ALA A 695 -13.63 -28.20 6.79
CA ALA A 695 -13.20 -27.70 8.09
C ALA A 695 -13.30 -28.73 9.20
N GLY A 696 -14.38 -29.53 9.25
CA GLY A 696 -14.52 -30.59 10.27
C GLY A 696 -13.46 -31.67 10.13
N ARG A 697 -13.18 -32.15 8.91
CA ARG A 697 -12.10 -33.13 8.68
C ARG A 697 -10.74 -32.57 9.09
N ALA A 698 -10.46 -31.33 8.69
CA ALA A 698 -9.23 -30.65 9.04
C ALA A 698 -9.11 -30.40 10.56
N ALA A 699 -10.19 -30.01 11.23
CA ALA A 699 -10.22 -29.80 12.67
C ALA A 699 -10.02 -31.10 13.44
N ALA A 700 -10.60 -32.22 13.01
CA ALA A 700 -10.42 -33.53 13.63
C ALA A 700 -8.95 -33.96 13.57
N PHE A 701 -8.29 -33.72 12.43
CA PHE A 701 -6.85 -33.93 12.30
C PHE A 701 -6.04 -32.98 13.18
N LEU A 702 -6.25 -31.67 13.07
CA LEU A 702 -5.46 -30.65 13.76
C LEU A 702 -5.56 -30.76 15.29
N THR A 703 -6.75 -31.02 15.82
CA THR A 703 -6.99 -31.13 17.27
C THR A 703 -6.30 -32.36 17.87
N SER A 704 -6.03 -33.40 17.07
CA SER A 704 -5.23 -34.56 17.50
C SER A 704 -3.72 -34.26 17.58
N GLN A 705 -3.26 -33.20 16.91
CA GLN A 705 -1.84 -32.85 16.77
C GLN A 705 -1.45 -31.59 17.54
N MET A 706 -2.41 -30.72 17.84
CA MET A 706 -2.20 -29.37 18.36
C MET A 706 -3.24 -29.01 19.40
N GLU A 707 -2.82 -28.25 20.40
CA GLU A 707 -3.76 -27.61 21.32
C GLU A 707 -4.57 -26.54 20.59
N VAL A 708 -5.86 -26.55 20.86
CA VAL A 708 -6.81 -25.54 20.38
C VAL A 708 -6.61 -24.26 21.19
N ILE A 709 -6.52 -23.11 20.51
CA ILE A 709 -6.45 -21.81 21.20
C ILE A 709 -7.80 -21.55 21.87
N PRO A 710 -7.87 -21.45 23.21
CA PRO A 710 -9.12 -21.17 23.90
C PRO A 710 -9.70 -19.85 23.41
N LYS A 711 -11.02 -19.76 23.36
CA LYS A 711 -11.72 -18.50 23.11
C LYS A 711 -11.70 -17.64 24.38
N ASP A 712 -10.51 -17.32 24.89
CA ASP A 712 -10.34 -16.47 26.05
C ASP A 712 -10.75 -15.05 25.68
N SER A 713 -11.89 -14.62 26.18
CA SER A 713 -12.15 -13.19 26.26
C SER A 713 -11.14 -12.60 27.24
N LYS A 714 -10.31 -11.65 26.82
CA LYS A 714 -9.62 -10.77 27.78
C LYS A 714 -10.66 -10.36 28.82
N LYS A 715 -10.35 -10.50 30.11
CA LYS A 715 -11.18 -9.91 31.16
C LYS A 715 -11.34 -8.44 30.81
N LEU A 716 -12.58 -8.05 30.49
CA LEU A 716 -12.90 -6.66 30.25
C LEU A 716 -12.41 -5.89 31.47
N SER A 717 -11.68 -4.81 31.22
CA SER A 717 -11.17 -3.97 32.29
C SER A 717 -12.32 -3.60 33.24
N SER A 718 -12.09 -3.64 34.55
CA SER A 718 -13.09 -3.31 35.58
C SER A 718 -13.40 -1.80 35.63
N LEU A 719 -13.47 -1.15 34.47
CA LEU A 719 -13.59 0.30 34.29
C LEU A 719 -15.00 0.83 34.56
N TYR A 720 -15.99 -0.03 34.81
CA TYR A 720 -17.26 0.43 35.35
C TYR A 720 -17.03 1.01 36.74
N LYS A 721 -17.03 2.34 36.82
CA LYS A 721 -16.97 3.10 38.07
C LYS A 721 -18.31 3.77 38.32
N GLU A 722 -18.69 3.89 39.60
CA GLU A 722 -19.89 4.62 40.02
C GLU A 722 -19.74 6.12 39.72
N GLY A 723 -20.85 6.77 39.32
CA GLY A 723 -20.89 8.18 38.91
C GLY A 723 -20.75 8.41 37.40
N VAL A 724 -21.39 9.46 36.89
CA VAL A 724 -21.41 9.79 35.45
C VAL A 724 -20.32 10.82 35.15
N LYS A 725 -19.30 10.39 34.41
CA LYS A 725 -18.28 11.24 33.78
C LYS A 725 -18.22 10.88 32.31
N SER A 726 -18.79 11.74 31.47
CA SER A 726 -18.95 11.49 30.06
C SER A 726 -17.72 11.96 29.26
N GLY A 727 -17.33 11.17 28.27
CA GLY A 727 -16.34 11.53 27.27
C GLY A 727 -16.96 11.55 25.88
N LEU A 728 -16.84 12.66 25.15
CA LEU A 728 -17.29 12.77 23.76
C LEU A 728 -16.09 12.61 22.81
N PHE A 729 -16.20 11.66 21.89
CA PHE A 729 -15.20 11.38 20.89
C PHE A 729 -15.83 11.47 19.50
N ILE A 730 -15.35 12.39 18.66
CA ILE A 730 -15.86 12.63 17.31
C ILE A 730 -14.84 12.14 16.28
N CYS A 731 -15.21 11.16 15.48
CA CYS A 731 -14.35 10.59 14.44
C CYS A 731 -14.44 11.40 13.14
N SER A 732 -13.33 12.03 12.73
CA SER A 732 -13.26 12.78 11.47
C SER A 732 -13.03 11.89 10.23
N CYS A 733 -12.64 10.63 10.42
CA CYS A 733 -12.26 9.68 9.37
C CYS A 733 -11.17 10.25 8.43
N ASN A 734 -10.05 10.66 9.01
CA ASN A 734 -8.97 11.35 8.32
C ASN A 734 -9.46 12.65 7.64
N GLU A 735 -10.30 13.41 8.36
CA GLU A 735 -10.91 14.67 7.89
C GLU A 735 -11.87 14.52 6.70
N SER A 736 -12.26 13.29 6.32
CA SER A 736 -13.19 13.09 5.20
C SER A 736 -14.67 13.09 5.59
N SER A 737 -14.99 13.10 6.89
CA SER A 737 -16.39 12.98 7.37
C SER A 737 -17.18 14.29 7.37
N GLY A 738 -16.57 15.41 7.01
CA GLY A 738 -17.23 16.71 6.94
C GLY A 738 -16.25 17.86 7.06
N ASN A 739 -16.78 19.08 7.09
CA ASN A 739 -16.00 20.30 7.29
C ASN A 739 -15.33 20.27 8.70
N PRO A 740 -14.01 20.50 8.82
CA PRO A 740 -13.30 20.53 10.11
C PRO A 740 -13.89 21.51 11.13
N ASP A 741 -14.37 22.68 10.68
CA ASP A 741 -14.98 23.69 11.54
C ASP A 741 -16.27 23.13 12.17
N VAL A 742 -17.10 22.43 11.39
CA VAL A 742 -18.32 21.79 11.94
C VAL A 742 -17.95 20.75 13.00
N MET A 743 -16.94 19.92 12.76
CA MET A 743 -16.51 18.91 13.73
C MET A 743 -15.98 19.55 15.02
N ASN A 744 -15.21 20.62 14.90
CA ASN A 744 -14.69 21.37 16.05
C ASN A 744 -15.82 22.05 16.83
N GLU A 745 -16.81 22.63 16.15
CA GLU A 745 -17.99 23.21 16.81
C GLU A 745 -18.86 22.16 17.51
N LEU A 746 -19.00 20.96 16.94
CA LEU A 746 -19.68 19.85 17.62
C LEU A 746 -18.94 19.40 18.88
N ALA A 747 -17.60 19.35 18.83
CA ALA A 747 -16.79 19.02 20.00
C ALA A 747 -16.92 20.10 21.09
N LYS A 748 -16.88 21.38 20.72
CA LYS A 748 -17.13 22.51 21.65
C LYS A 748 -18.53 22.47 22.25
N PHE A 749 -19.55 22.19 21.45
CA PHE A 749 -20.93 22.04 21.92
C PHE A 749 -21.03 20.94 22.98
N GLY A 750 -20.49 19.75 22.71
CA GLY A 750 -20.49 18.65 23.67
C GLY A 750 -19.70 18.95 24.96
N ALA A 751 -18.62 19.75 24.87
CA ALA A 751 -17.87 20.19 26.05
C ALA A 751 -18.64 21.16 26.95
N GLY A 752 -19.75 21.73 26.48
CA GLY A 752 -20.60 22.64 27.26
C GLY A 752 -21.53 21.96 28.27
N PHE A 753 -21.60 20.62 28.27
CA PHE A 753 -22.43 19.85 29.20
C PHE A 753 -21.65 19.54 30.49
N ASP A 754 -22.25 19.79 31.66
CA ASP A 754 -21.59 19.68 32.97
C ASP A 754 -20.99 18.29 33.24
N GLU A 755 -21.63 17.22 32.76
CA GLU A 755 -21.13 15.85 32.93
C GLU A 755 -19.96 15.47 31.99
N VAL A 756 -19.66 16.29 30.98
CA VAL A 756 -18.65 15.97 29.96
C VAL A 756 -17.28 16.45 30.43
N VAL A 757 -16.42 15.51 30.82
CA VAL A 757 -15.06 15.80 31.31
C VAL A 757 -14.02 15.83 30.20
N HIS A 758 -14.36 15.35 29.00
CA HIS A 758 -13.49 15.35 27.83
C HIS A 758 -14.31 15.39 26.54
N SER A 759 -13.88 16.20 25.57
CA SER A 759 -14.47 16.26 24.24
C SER A 759 -13.39 16.48 23.21
N GLU A 760 -13.25 15.57 22.23
CA GLU A 760 -12.22 15.66 21.20
C GLU A 760 -12.67 15.19 19.82
N VAL A 761 -11.99 15.71 18.79
CA VAL A 761 -12.05 15.20 17.43
C VAL A 761 -10.82 14.32 17.20
N LEU A 762 -11.05 13.04 16.94
CA LEU A 762 -10.00 12.06 16.65
C LEU A 762 -9.90 11.76 15.14
N PRO A 763 -8.70 11.46 14.60
CA PRO A 763 -8.54 11.18 13.18
C PRO A 763 -9.37 9.98 12.70
N SER A 764 -9.30 8.83 13.39
CA SER A 764 -10.09 7.66 13.00
C SER A 764 -10.22 6.64 14.13
N ALA A 765 -11.45 6.32 14.54
CA ALA A 765 -11.72 5.34 15.59
C ALA A 765 -11.43 3.88 15.17
N CYS A 766 -11.51 3.59 13.86
CA CYS A 766 -11.21 2.25 13.36
C CYS A 766 -9.70 1.98 13.19
N HIS A 767 -8.86 2.99 13.38
CA HIS A 767 -7.41 2.85 13.34
C HIS A 767 -6.88 2.27 14.67
N PRO A 768 -5.87 1.37 14.67
CA PRO A 768 -5.30 0.83 15.90
C PRO A 768 -4.82 1.91 16.88
N ASP A 769 -4.09 2.92 16.40
CA ASP A 769 -3.66 4.05 17.25
C ASP A 769 -4.81 4.91 17.74
N GLY A 770 -5.85 5.10 16.92
CA GLY A 770 -7.03 5.86 17.34
C GLY A 770 -7.75 5.18 18.49
N ALA A 771 -7.89 3.85 18.44
CA ALA A 771 -8.46 3.07 19.53
C ALA A 771 -7.58 3.09 20.79
N ARG A 772 -6.25 3.02 20.63
CA ARG A 772 -5.28 3.10 21.73
C ARG A 772 -5.34 4.45 22.44
N ILE A 773 -5.27 5.55 21.68
CA ILE A 773 -5.36 6.92 22.21
C ILE A 773 -6.68 7.11 22.96
N LEU A 774 -7.80 6.65 22.39
CA LEU A 774 -9.10 6.72 23.04
C LEU A 774 -9.12 5.93 24.36
N ALA A 775 -8.54 4.73 24.41
CA ALA A 775 -8.43 3.93 25.63
C ALA A 775 -7.58 4.63 26.71
N GLU A 776 -6.40 5.14 26.34
CA GLU A 776 -5.51 5.90 27.23
C GLU A 776 -6.20 7.16 27.79
N THR A 777 -6.96 7.87 26.96
CA THR A 777 -7.73 9.05 27.38
C THR A 777 -8.85 8.69 28.35
N ILE A 778 -9.61 7.60 28.09
CA ILE A 778 -10.66 7.12 28.99
C ILE A 778 -10.07 6.85 30.38
N GLU A 779 -8.97 6.11 30.44
CA GLU A 779 -8.33 5.76 31.69
C GLU A 779 -7.75 6.99 32.39
N GLY A 780 -6.97 7.80 31.67
CA GLY A 780 -6.28 8.98 32.21
C GLY A 780 -7.19 10.10 32.68
N LYS A 781 -8.39 10.24 32.09
CA LYS A 781 -9.41 11.22 32.50
C LYS A 781 -10.46 10.63 33.45
N GLY A 782 -10.41 9.32 33.70
CA GLY A 782 -11.39 8.62 34.54
C GLY A 782 -12.82 8.70 33.99
N ILE A 783 -12.96 8.59 32.67
CA ILE A 783 -14.26 8.61 31.96
C ILE A 783 -15.01 7.31 32.28
N THR A 784 -16.29 7.44 32.67
CA THR A 784 -17.14 6.29 33.03
C THR A 784 -18.21 6.01 31.98
N ARG A 785 -18.50 6.98 31.09
CA ARG A 785 -19.46 6.89 29.99
C ARG A 785 -18.87 7.52 28.74
N VAL A 786 -19.03 6.89 27.59
CA VAL A 786 -18.36 7.28 26.34
C VAL A 786 -19.41 7.47 25.25
N VAL A 787 -19.45 8.67 24.67
CA VAL A 787 -20.18 8.90 23.43
C VAL A 787 -19.17 8.89 22.28
N LEU A 788 -19.29 7.91 21.39
CA LEU A 788 -18.45 7.82 20.18
C LEU A 788 -19.26 8.17 18.94
N ALA A 789 -19.07 9.37 18.42
CA ALA A 789 -19.65 9.81 17.16
C ALA A 789 -18.77 9.36 15.98
N ALA A 790 -19.12 8.24 15.36
CA ALA A 790 -18.34 7.61 14.30
C ALA A 790 -19.23 7.05 13.17
N CYS A 791 -18.73 6.05 12.45
CA CYS A 791 -19.51 5.33 11.44
C CYS A 791 -20.24 4.09 11.99
N SER A 792 -19.81 3.60 13.16
CA SER A 792 -20.50 2.51 13.86
C SER A 792 -21.77 3.05 14.50
N CYS A 793 -22.84 2.26 14.44
CA CYS A 793 -24.17 2.65 14.93
C CYS A 793 -24.55 1.93 16.24
N CYS A 794 -23.73 0.99 16.70
CA CYS A 794 -24.01 0.20 17.89
C CYS A 794 -22.73 -0.45 18.44
N THR A 795 -22.76 -0.80 19.72
CA THR A 795 -21.68 -1.52 20.43
C THR A 795 -21.81 -3.04 20.32
N LEU A 796 -22.86 -3.52 19.66
CA LEU A 796 -23.25 -4.93 19.67
C LEU A 796 -22.21 -5.80 18.98
N ASP A 797 -21.91 -6.94 19.60
CA ASP A 797 -21.15 -8.03 19.00
C ASP A 797 -22.03 -8.89 18.08
N MET A 798 -22.77 -8.21 17.20
CA MET A 798 -23.58 -8.80 16.15
C MET A 798 -23.11 -8.26 14.80
N ILE A 799 -23.03 -9.15 13.81
CA ILE A 799 -22.79 -8.81 12.41
C ILE A 799 -24.15 -8.82 11.69
N CYS A 800 -24.69 -7.64 11.44
CA CYS A 800 -25.90 -7.48 10.63
C CYS A 800 -25.54 -7.11 9.17
N THR A 801 -26.54 -7.09 8.29
CA THR A 801 -26.35 -6.74 6.86
C THR A 801 -25.85 -5.31 6.64
N ALA A 802 -26.00 -4.42 7.62
CA ALA A 802 -25.47 -3.06 7.58
C ALA A 802 -24.02 -2.95 8.12
N CYS A 803 -23.47 -4.00 8.71
CA CYS A 803 -22.07 -4.00 9.16
C CYS A 803 -21.12 -3.95 7.95
N ASN A 804 -19.96 -3.34 8.14
CA ASN A 804 -18.89 -3.32 7.14
C ASN A 804 -17.54 -3.44 7.85
N ASP A 805 -16.50 -3.65 7.04
CA ASP A 805 -15.12 -3.84 7.50
C ASP A 805 -14.66 -2.73 8.48
N GLN A 806 -14.94 -1.44 8.21
CA GLN A 806 -14.53 -0.36 9.11
C GLN A 806 -15.26 -0.38 10.45
N ARG A 807 -16.56 -0.69 10.45
CA ARG A 807 -17.37 -0.80 11.68
C ARG A 807 -16.88 -1.95 12.56
N LEU A 808 -16.56 -3.09 11.95
CA LEU A 808 -16.04 -4.24 12.68
C LEU A 808 -14.63 -4.02 13.21
N ARG A 809 -13.73 -3.41 12.43
CA ARG A 809 -12.41 -3.02 12.94
C ARG A 809 -12.48 -2.01 14.08
N CYS A 810 -13.40 -1.05 14.01
CA CYS A 810 -13.66 -0.13 15.12
C CYS A 810 -14.00 -0.89 16.41
N LYS A 811 -15.01 -1.77 16.36
CA LYS A 811 -15.43 -2.59 17.51
C LYS A 811 -14.31 -3.54 17.98
N GLY A 812 -13.64 -4.22 17.05
CA GLY A 812 -12.56 -5.16 17.35
C GLY A 812 -11.34 -4.48 17.97
N ASN A 813 -10.94 -3.30 17.48
CA ASN A 813 -9.84 -2.55 18.08
C ASN A 813 -10.21 -2.06 19.49
N LEU A 814 -11.41 -1.49 19.67
CA LEU A 814 -11.86 -0.96 20.97
C LEU A 814 -12.10 -2.06 22.02
N PHE A 815 -12.90 -3.07 21.68
CA PHE A 815 -13.41 -4.02 22.67
C PHE A 815 -12.51 -5.25 22.80
N ASN A 816 -11.95 -5.75 21.69
CA ASN A 816 -11.15 -6.98 21.72
C ASN A 816 -9.67 -6.67 21.97
N LYS A 817 -9.08 -5.73 21.23
CA LYS A 817 -7.65 -5.40 21.38
C LYS A 817 -7.38 -4.58 22.63
N GLN A 818 -8.08 -3.46 22.82
CA GLN A 818 -7.93 -2.60 23.99
C GLN A 818 -8.67 -3.10 25.24
N GLY A 819 -9.66 -3.99 25.11
CA GLY A 819 -10.37 -4.57 26.26
C GLY A 819 -11.34 -3.59 26.95
N LEU A 820 -11.84 -2.60 26.21
CA LEU A 820 -12.83 -1.64 26.71
C LEU A 820 -14.20 -2.31 26.82
N ASP A 821 -14.94 -2.01 27.88
CA ASP A 821 -16.27 -2.56 28.12
C ASP A 821 -17.29 -1.94 27.14
N PRO A 822 -17.99 -2.71 26.29
CA PRO A 822 -19.00 -2.17 25.39
C PRO A 822 -20.19 -1.50 26.10
N SER A 823 -20.43 -1.81 27.39
CA SER A 823 -21.55 -1.29 28.18
C SER A 823 -21.46 0.20 28.50
N ILE A 824 -20.26 0.78 28.43
CA ILE A 824 -20.05 2.21 28.72
C ILE A 824 -20.13 3.10 27.47
N PHE A 825 -20.39 2.52 26.29
CA PHE A 825 -20.36 3.23 25.01
C PHE A 825 -21.76 3.49 24.44
N GLU A 826 -22.03 4.73 24.06
CA GLU A 826 -23.13 5.12 23.16
C GLU A 826 -22.55 5.53 21.81
N MET A 827 -22.88 4.79 20.75
CA MET A 827 -22.35 5.05 19.40
C MET A 827 -23.33 5.83 18.53
N ILE A 828 -22.87 6.92 17.93
CA ILE A 828 -23.65 7.75 17.01
C ILE A 828 -23.12 7.56 15.59
N ASN A 829 -24.00 7.25 14.63
CA ASN A 829 -23.65 7.15 13.21
C ASN A 829 -23.53 8.54 12.54
N LEU A 830 -22.71 9.41 13.12
CA LEU A 830 -22.52 10.78 12.66
C LEU A 830 -21.94 10.81 11.23
N LYS A 831 -21.01 9.91 10.89
CA LYS A 831 -20.40 9.89 9.55
C LYS A 831 -21.43 9.75 8.43
N ASN A 832 -22.40 8.82 8.57
CA ASN A 832 -23.43 8.65 7.53
C ASN A 832 -24.43 9.82 7.53
N PHE A 833 -24.74 10.38 8.70
CA PHE A 833 -25.56 11.58 8.80
C PHE A 833 -24.95 12.74 8.00
N MET A 834 -23.65 12.99 8.18
CA MET A 834 -22.92 14.03 7.45
C MET A 834 -22.84 13.73 5.95
N ALA A 835 -22.53 12.48 5.57
CA ALA A 835 -22.37 12.08 4.18
C ALA A 835 -23.66 12.23 3.35
N THR A 836 -24.83 11.99 3.95
CA THR A 836 -26.14 12.11 3.27
C THR A 836 -26.61 13.56 3.10
N ARG A 837 -25.95 14.52 3.77
CA ARG A 837 -26.35 15.94 3.81
C ARG A 837 -25.29 16.88 3.22
N ARG A 838 -24.42 16.36 2.35
CA ARG A 838 -23.38 17.16 1.67
C ARG A 838 -23.92 18.36 0.88
N ASN A 839 -25.19 18.32 0.48
CA ASN A 839 -25.87 19.38 -0.27
C ASN A 839 -26.68 20.35 0.62
N MET A 840 -26.73 20.14 1.94
CA MET A 840 -27.35 21.07 2.88
C MET A 840 -26.37 22.20 3.24
N ASP A 841 -26.91 23.30 3.77
CA ASP A 841 -26.11 24.36 4.35
C ASP A 841 -25.37 23.87 5.60
N LEU A 842 -24.18 24.41 5.87
CA LEU A 842 -23.34 23.98 6.99
C LEU A 842 -24.04 24.16 8.35
N GLN A 843 -24.93 25.14 8.47
CA GLN A 843 -25.68 25.39 9.70
C GLN A 843 -26.70 24.29 9.97
N GLY A 844 -27.48 23.84 8.97
CA GLY A 844 -28.39 22.71 9.12
C GLY A 844 -27.67 21.39 9.46
N VAL A 845 -26.48 21.17 8.92
CA VAL A 845 -25.63 20.01 9.24
C VAL A 845 -25.12 20.07 10.68
N LEU A 846 -24.64 21.25 11.12
CA LEU A 846 -24.18 21.47 12.49
C LEU A 846 -25.32 21.24 13.49
N GLU A 847 -26.51 21.80 13.24
CA GLU A 847 -27.64 21.69 14.16
C GLU A 847 -28.12 20.24 14.32
N GLY A 848 -28.26 19.50 13.22
CA GLY A 848 -28.61 18.08 13.33
C GLY A 848 -27.52 17.25 14.01
N GLY A 849 -26.24 17.61 13.85
CA GLY A 849 -25.14 16.98 14.58
C GLY A 849 -25.20 17.24 16.10
N LYS A 850 -25.51 18.47 16.51
CA LYS A 850 -25.72 18.84 17.92
C LYS A 850 -26.85 18.04 18.54
N ASN A 851 -27.99 17.96 17.85
CA ASN A 851 -29.15 17.19 18.32
C ASN A 851 -28.81 15.72 18.53
N MET A 852 -28.05 15.10 17.61
CA MET A 852 -27.60 13.72 17.76
C MET A 852 -26.69 13.52 18.99
N ILE A 853 -25.78 14.47 19.23
CA ILE A 853 -24.85 14.45 20.38
C ILE A 853 -25.61 14.62 21.69
N GLU A 854 -26.52 15.59 21.78
CA GLU A 854 -27.34 15.82 22.97
C GLU A 854 -28.22 14.60 23.29
N CYS A 855 -28.85 14.01 22.27
CA CYS A 855 -29.61 12.78 22.40
C CYS A 855 -28.74 11.61 22.92
N ALA A 856 -27.48 11.53 22.54
CA ALA A 856 -26.59 10.47 23.02
C ALA A 856 -26.08 10.73 24.44
N LEU A 857 -25.74 11.98 24.76
CA LEU A 857 -25.30 12.39 26.10
C LEU A 857 -26.40 12.22 27.14
N SER A 858 -27.67 12.45 26.79
CA SER A 858 -28.81 12.16 27.66
C SER A 858 -28.98 10.66 27.92
N ARG A 859 -28.89 9.82 26.89
CA ARG A 859 -29.04 8.35 27.03
C ARG A 859 -27.89 7.66 27.77
N VAL A 860 -26.64 8.10 27.54
CA VAL A 860 -25.46 7.39 28.06
C VAL A 860 -25.40 7.41 29.59
N LYS A 861 -26.04 8.39 30.25
CA LYS A 861 -26.15 8.50 31.71
C LYS A 861 -26.81 7.29 32.36
N PHE A 862 -27.74 6.67 31.64
CA PHE A 862 -28.54 5.54 32.11
C PHE A 862 -28.00 4.18 31.63
N GLN A 863 -26.79 4.14 31.05
CA GLN A 863 -26.18 2.86 30.72
C GLN A 863 -25.80 2.11 32.00
N GLU A 864 -26.23 0.85 32.06
CA GLU A 864 -25.97 -0.07 33.15
C GLU A 864 -24.94 -1.12 32.73
N LYS A 865 -24.29 -1.71 33.73
CA LYS A 865 -23.35 -2.81 33.48
C LYS A 865 -24.11 -3.97 32.87
N LEU A 866 -23.58 -4.52 31.79
CA LEU A 866 -24.14 -5.72 31.17
C LEU A 866 -23.95 -6.91 32.12
N PRO A 867 -25.02 -7.67 32.45
CA PRO A 867 -24.89 -8.90 33.20
C PRO A 867 -24.17 -9.92 32.32
N GLY A 868 -23.04 -10.42 32.81
CA GLY A 868 -22.43 -11.66 32.32
C GLY A 868 -22.78 -12.77 33.29
N GLN A 869 -23.39 -13.84 32.81
CA GLN A 869 -23.39 -15.10 33.54
C GLN A 869 -22.34 -15.99 32.89
N ASP A 870 -21.42 -16.51 33.68
CA ASP A 870 -20.47 -17.52 33.23
C ASP A 870 -21.09 -18.88 33.52
N GLY A 871 -21.21 -19.72 32.50
CA GLY A 871 -21.69 -21.10 32.62
C GLY A 871 -20.76 -22.03 31.86
N ASP A 872 -20.22 -23.03 32.57
CA ASP A 872 -19.35 -24.05 31.98
C ASP A 872 -20.13 -24.94 31.01
N MET A 873 -19.64 -25.06 29.76
CA MET A 873 -20.18 -26.04 28.81
C MET A 873 -19.39 -27.35 28.85
N ALA A 874 -20.08 -28.44 29.19
CA ALA A 874 -19.51 -29.77 29.03
C ALA A 874 -19.33 -30.11 27.54
N LYS A 875 -18.23 -30.77 27.17
CA LYS A 875 -17.99 -31.25 25.80
C LYS A 875 -18.70 -32.58 25.53
N THR A 876 -20.01 -32.62 25.76
CA THR A 876 -20.85 -33.82 25.62
C THR A 876 -21.88 -33.65 24.51
N VAL A 877 -21.96 -34.59 23.58
CA VAL A 877 -22.85 -34.52 22.41
C VAL A 877 -23.62 -35.82 22.23
N ALA A 878 -24.92 -35.75 21.94
CA ALA A 878 -25.69 -36.92 21.52
C ALA A 878 -25.84 -36.94 19.99
N VAL A 879 -25.55 -38.08 19.38
CA VAL A 879 -25.77 -38.36 17.96
C VAL A 879 -26.87 -39.42 17.87
N ILE A 880 -28.03 -39.02 17.34
CA ILE A 880 -29.23 -39.85 17.24
C ILE A 880 -29.40 -40.27 15.78
N GLY A 881 -29.21 -41.56 15.51
CA GLY A 881 -29.23 -42.18 14.20
C GLY A 881 -27.83 -42.57 13.72
N ALA A 882 -27.58 -43.86 13.52
CA ALA A 882 -26.32 -44.44 13.09
C ALA A 882 -26.28 -44.69 11.57
N THR A 883 -26.62 -43.65 10.79
CA THR A 883 -26.34 -43.61 9.33
C THR A 883 -24.87 -43.21 9.08
N LEU A 884 -24.39 -43.25 7.82
CA LEU A 884 -23.02 -42.81 7.49
C LEU A 884 -22.70 -41.43 8.10
N GLU A 885 -23.61 -40.46 7.98
CA GLU A 885 -23.42 -39.12 8.51
C GLU A 885 -23.31 -39.11 10.04
N GLY A 886 -24.13 -39.90 10.74
CA GLY A 886 -24.06 -40.05 12.19
C GLY A 886 -22.75 -40.69 12.66
N LEU A 887 -22.28 -41.71 11.94
CA LEU A 887 -21.00 -42.37 12.21
C LEU A 887 -19.81 -41.41 11.99
N THR A 888 -19.79 -40.71 10.85
CA THR A 888 -18.73 -39.74 10.54
C THR A 888 -18.72 -38.58 11.55
N ALA A 889 -19.88 -38.02 11.89
CA ALA A 889 -19.98 -36.96 12.91
C ALA A 889 -19.44 -37.42 14.27
N SER A 890 -19.72 -38.66 14.66
CA SER A 890 -19.27 -39.23 15.92
C SER A 890 -17.75 -39.38 15.96
N LEU A 891 -17.13 -39.87 14.89
CA LEU A 891 -15.67 -39.98 14.78
C LEU A 891 -14.99 -38.60 14.81
N ASP A 892 -15.50 -37.65 14.04
CA ASP A 892 -14.87 -36.32 13.95
C ASP A 892 -14.97 -35.58 15.30
N LEU A 893 -16.11 -35.66 15.99
CA LEU A 893 -16.27 -35.09 17.33
C LEU A 893 -15.38 -35.76 18.37
N GLU A 894 -15.27 -37.10 18.35
CA GLU A 894 -14.40 -37.83 19.27
C GLU A 894 -12.93 -37.43 19.06
N LYS A 895 -12.46 -37.34 17.80
CA LYS A 895 -11.12 -36.85 17.46
C LYS A 895 -10.85 -35.42 17.92
N MET A 896 -11.89 -34.59 18.02
CA MET A 896 -11.83 -33.23 18.57
C MET A 896 -11.92 -33.20 20.11
N GLY A 897 -12.01 -34.35 20.78
CA GLY A 897 -12.04 -34.49 22.24
C GLY A 897 -13.41 -34.31 22.87
N TYR A 898 -14.50 -34.57 22.14
CA TYR A 898 -15.86 -34.56 22.69
C TYR A 898 -16.28 -35.97 23.14
N LEU A 899 -17.01 -36.04 24.26
CA LEU A 899 -17.68 -37.27 24.67
C LEU A 899 -18.96 -37.42 23.85
N VAL A 900 -19.00 -38.47 23.02
CA VAL A 900 -20.11 -38.72 22.09
C VAL A 900 -20.97 -39.87 22.58
N TYR A 901 -22.28 -39.62 22.69
CA TYR A 901 -23.30 -40.64 22.89
C TYR A 901 -23.97 -40.95 21.56
N LEU A 902 -23.63 -42.09 20.94
CA LEU A 902 -24.24 -42.53 19.69
C LEU A 902 -25.41 -43.47 20.01
N THR A 903 -26.59 -43.20 19.46
CA THR A 903 -27.79 -43.98 19.74
C THR A 903 -28.65 -44.16 18.49
N ASP A 904 -29.35 -45.29 18.39
CA ASP A 904 -30.26 -45.61 17.28
C ASP A 904 -31.42 -46.48 17.81
N GLU A 905 -32.58 -46.41 17.15
CA GLU A 905 -33.75 -47.24 17.48
C GLU A 905 -33.54 -48.73 17.13
N ARG A 906 -32.54 -49.02 16.28
CA ARG A 906 -32.06 -50.36 15.92
C ARG A 906 -30.59 -50.51 16.28
N ASP A 907 -30.03 -51.70 16.10
CA ASP A 907 -28.57 -51.87 16.15
C ASP A 907 -28.02 -52.12 14.73
N PRO A 908 -27.73 -51.05 13.97
CA PRO A 908 -27.16 -51.17 12.64
C PRO A 908 -25.76 -51.79 12.63
N LEU A 909 -25.01 -51.78 13.73
CA LEU A 909 -23.65 -52.35 13.81
C LEU A 909 -23.66 -53.89 13.93
N LEU A 910 -24.81 -54.49 14.30
CA LEU A 910 -25.04 -55.94 14.29
C LEU A 910 -25.67 -56.45 12.99
N ASP A 911 -26.31 -55.58 12.20
CA ASP A 911 -26.98 -55.95 10.96
C ASP A 911 -25.98 -56.09 9.82
N LYS A 912 -25.67 -57.33 9.42
CA LYS A 912 -24.71 -57.63 8.35
C LYS A 912 -25.13 -57.08 6.97
N ASP A 913 -26.36 -56.58 6.80
CA ASP A 913 -26.84 -56.01 5.54
C ASP A 913 -26.25 -54.63 5.21
N ILE A 914 -25.57 -53.94 6.14
CA ILE A 914 -24.77 -52.74 5.81
C ILE A 914 -23.51 -53.11 5.00
N SER A 915 -23.11 -54.39 4.99
CA SER A 915 -22.01 -54.89 4.15
C SER A 915 -22.41 -55.14 2.68
N GLY A 916 -23.69 -54.98 2.34
CA GLY A 916 -24.24 -55.31 1.01
C GLY A 916 -24.18 -54.21 -0.04
N GLU A 917 -24.17 -52.93 0.35
CA GLU A 917 -24.11 -51.81 -0.59
C GLU A 917 -22.97 -50.84 -0.21
N ASP A 918 -21.99 -50.72 -1.11
CA ASP A 918 -20.74 -49.93 -1.07
C ASP A 918 -19.63 -50.36 -0.09
N LYS A 919 -18.53 -50.88 -0.65
CA LYS A 919 -17.21 -51.08 -0.01
C LYS A 919 -16.61 -49.81 0.63
N LEU A 920 -17.24 -48.66 0.42
CA LEU A 920 -16.82 -47.35 0.92
C LEU A 920 -17.04 -47.21 2.45
N TYR A 921 -17.98 -47.96 3.02
CA TYR A 921 -18.40 -47.80 4.43
C TYR A 921 -17.58 -48.61 5.45
N THR A 922 -16.91 -49.67 5.00
CA THR A 922 -16.23 -50.63 5.88
C THR A 922 -15.18 -49.99 6.81
N PRO A 923 -14.28 -49.10 6.35
CA PRO A 923 -13.26 -48.50 7.22
C PRO A 923 -13.84 -47.62 8.33
N ILE A 924 -14.94 -46.88 8.05
CA ILE A 924 -15.59 -45.99 9.02
C ILE A 924 -16.27 -46.81 10.12
N ILE A 925 -16.88 -47.93 9.75
CA ILE A 925 -17.53 -48.85 10.70
C ILE A 925 -16.48 -49.53 11.57
N GLU A 926 -15.34 -49.94 11.01
CA GLU A 926 -14.21 -50.50 11.76
C GLU A 926 -13.67 -49.50 12.80
N ASP A 927 -13.41 -48.25 12.39
CA ASP A 927 -12.97 -47.17 13.28
C ASP A 927 -13.99 -46.91 14.41
N ILE A 928 -15.29 -46.85 14.09
CA ILE A 928 -16.35 -46.67 15.10
C ILE A 928 -16.36 -47.82 16.10
N CYS A 929 -16.30 -49.06 15.63
CA CYS A 929 -16.27 -50.24 16.50
C CYS A 929 -15.05 -50.21 17.42
N GLU A 930 -13.87 -49.81 16.92
CA GLU A 930 -12.68 -49.63 17.74
C GLU A 930 -12.89 -48.55 18.82
N ARG A 931 -13.46 -47.39 18.46
CA ARG A 931 -13.73 -46.31 19.40
C ARG A 931 -14.77 -46.68 20.46
N ILE A 932 -15.81 -47.42 20.10
CA ILE A 932 -16.78 -47.98 21.05
C ILE A 932 -16.08 -48.94 22.02
N ASN A 933 -15.25 -49.85 21.51
CA ASN A 933 -14.50 -50.81 22.34
C ASN A 933 -13.49 -50.11 23.27
N SER A 934 -12.90 -49.00 22.84
CA SER A 934 -12.02 -48.18 23.67
C SER A 934 -12.75 -47.37 24.75
N GLY A 935 -14.08 -47.27 24.68
CA GLY A 935 -14.90 -46.45 25.57
C GLY A 935 -14.92 -44.96 25.24
N SER A 936 -14.31 -44.53 24.13
CA SER A 936 -14.25 -43.12 23.71
C SER A 936 -15.57 -42.62 23.09
N ILE A 937 -16.37 -43.54 22.52
CA ILE A 937 -17.75 -43.29 22.09
C ILE A 937 -18.67 -44.21 22.90
N VAL A 938 -19.71 -43.64 23.52
CA VAL A 938 -20.71 -44.40 24.26
C VAL A 938 -21.85 -44.78 23.31
N TYR A 939 -21.91 -46.05 22.92
CA TYR A 939 -22.96 -46.56 22.03
C TYR A 939 -24.15 -47.12 22.82
N LEU A 940 -25.35 -46.61 22.52
CA LEU A 940 -26.62 -46.95 23.17
C LEU A 940 -27.63 -47.44 22.11
N PRO A 941 -27.57 -48.72 21.71
CA PRO A 941 -28.48 -49.30 20.71
C PRO A 941 -29.87 -49.61 21.27
N TRP A 942 -30.90 -49.64 20.39
CA TRP A 942 -32.31 -49.90 20.72
C TRP A 942 -32.98 -48.86 21.64
N PHE A 943 -32.43 -47.65 21.71
CA PHE A 943 -32.98 -46.59 22.57
C PHE A 943 -33.93 -45.70 21.75
N GLN A 944 -35.22 -45.82 22.02
CA GLN A 944 -36.23 -44.94 21.44
C GLN A 944 -36.46 -43.72 22.35
N MET A 945 -36.38 -42.52 21.77
CA MET A 945 -36.57 -41.27 22.50
C MET A 945 -38.05 -41.07 22.88
N LYS A 946 -38.30 -40.78 24.16
CA LYS A 946 -39.62 -40.51 24.75
C LYS A 946 -39.92 -39.01 24.83
N ALA A 947 -38.93 -38.22 25.24
CA ALA A 947 -39.06 -36.78 25.47
C ALA A 947 -37.70 -36.09 25.28
N LEU A 948 -37.72 -34.86 24.76
CA LEU A 948 -36.56 -33.98 24.69
C LEU A 948 -36.90 -32.59 25.27
N GLU A 949 -36.16 -32.18 26.29
CA GLU A 949 -36.26 -30.86 26.93
C GLU A 949 -34.88 -30.21 27.14
N GLY A 950 -34.85 -28.91 27.45
CA GLY A 950 -33.63 -28.17 27.78
C GLY A 950 -33.18 -27.17 26.71
N HIS A 951 -31.91 -26.75 26.80
CA HIS A 951 -31.28 -25.72 25.95
C HIS A 951 -29.81 -26.06 25.69
N LEU A 952 -29.15 -25.31 24.79
CA LEU A 952 -27.72 -25.42 24.53
C LEU A 952 -26.91 -25.49 25.83
N GLY A 953 -26.07 -26.52 25.96
CA GLY A 953 -25.27 -26.79 27.16
C GLY A 953 -25.92 -27.72 28.19
N ASN A 954 -27.25 -27.95 28.12
CA ASN A 954 -27.98 -28.77 29.09
C ASN A 954 -29.30 -29.32 28.51
N PHE A 955 -29.22 -30.06 27.40
CA PHE A 955 -30.34 -30.84 26.89
C PHE A 955 -30.51 -32.13 27.68
N ARG A 956 -31.77 -32.50 27.95
CA ARG A 956 -32.14 -33.75 28.60
C ARG A 956 -32.97 -34.59 27.64
N ILE A 957 -32.49 -35.80 27.35
CA ILE A 957 -33.13 -36.79 26.49
C ILE A 957 -33.68 -37.90 27.39
N GLU A 958 -34.98 -38.14 27.38
CA GLU A 958 -35.59 -39.30 28.05
C GLU A 958 -35.83 -40.42 27.04
N PHE A 959 -35.58 -41.66 27.45
CA PHE A 959 -35.73 -42.84 26.58
C PHE A 959 -36.82 -43.80 27.10
N LEU A 960 -37.36 -44.63 26.20
CA LEU A 960 -38.29 -45.72 26.52
C LEU A 960 -37.50 -46.97 26.94
N GLY A 961 -37.80 -47.53 28.13
CA GLY A 961 -37.50 -48.94 28.44
C GLY A 961 -36.19 -49.33 29.17
N ALA A 962 -35.47 -48.42 29.84
CA ALA A 962 -34.25 -48.77 30.60
C ALA A 962 -34.22 -48.18 32.03
N ASP A 963 -33.45 -48.80 32.95
CA ASP A 963 -33.29 -48.42 34.37
C ASP A 963 -32.54 -47.08 34.59
N GLN A 964 -31.91 -46.51 33.54
CA GLN A 964 -31.50 -45.10 33.50
C GLN A 964 -32.48 -44.31 32.61
N SER A 965 -33.23 -43.40 33.22
CA SER A 965 -34.40 -42.74 32.62
C SER A 965 -34.10 -41.51 31.76
N HIS A 966 -32.86 -41.02 31.71
CA HIS A 966 -32.49 -39.82 30.94
C HIS A 966 -30.98 -39.62 30.74
N LEU A 967 -30.59 -38.95 29.65
CA LEU A 967 -29.23 -38.51 29.30
C LEU A 967 -29.17 -36.98 29.27
N ARG A 968 -28.07 -36.38 29.77
CA ARG A 968 -27.80 -34.94 29.63
C ARG A 968 -26.62 -34.67 28.71
N VAL A 969 -26.80 -33.79 27.73
CA VAL A 969 -25.77 -33.41 26.75
C VAL A 969 -25.83 -31.92 26.43
N SER A 970 -24.77 -31.40 25.83
CA SER A 970 -24.67 -29.99 25.48
C SER A 970 -25.21 -29.67 24.10
N ALA A 971 -25.15 -30.63 23.16
CA ALA A 971 -25.69 -30.50 21.81
C ALA A 971 -26.24 -31.85 21.32
N ILE A 972 -27.14 -31.80 20.33
CA ILE A 972 -27.79 -32.98 19.73
C ILE A 972 -27.71 -32.90 18.21
N LEU A 973 -27.31 -34.02 17.60
CA LEU A 973 -27.19 -34.22 16.16
C LEU A 973 -28.18 -35.32 15.74
N PHE A 974 -29.10 -35.01 14.82
CA PHE A 974 -30.04 -35.99 14.26
C PHE A 974 -29.60 -36.44 12.86
N SER A 975 -29.53 -37.76 12.66
CA SER A 975 -29.30 -38.41 11.37
C SER A 975 -30.42 -39.38 11.04
N GLY A 976 -30.90 -39.45 9.79
CA GLY A 976 -31.96 -40.43 9.44
C GLY A 976 -33.34 -40.16 10.06
N VAL A 977 -33.46 -39.22 10.99
CA VAL A 977 -34.68 -38.96 11.77
C VAL A 977 -35.48 -37.79 11.16
N GLU A 978 -36.80 -38.00 11.01
CA GLU A 978 -37.73 -36.93 10.71
C GLU A 978 -37.97 -36.07 11.97
N LEU A 979 -37.43 -34.85 11.98
CA LEU A 979 -37.55 -33.92 13.12
C LEU A 979 -39.00 -33.65 13.56
N GLU A 980 -39.98 -33.75 12.65
CA GLU A 980 -41.40 -33.58 12.95
C GLU A 980 -41.97 -34.70 13.84
N LYS A 981 -41.32 -35.87 13.85
CA LYS A 981 -41.70 -37.04 14.64
C LYS A 981 -40.95 -37.14 15.98
N VAL A 982 -40.00 -36.22 16.25
CA VAL A 982 -39.25 -36.17 17.51
C VAL A 982 -40.18 -35.70 18.64
N PRO A 983 -40.38 -36.49 19.71
CA PRO A 983 -41.25 -36.11 20.83
C PRO A 983 -40.60 -35.03 21.71
N LEU A 984 -40.75 -33.78 21.29
CA LEU A 984 -40.31 -32.60 22.04
C LEU A 984 -41.28 -32.33 23.19
N THR A 985 -40.77 -32.03 24.39
CA THR A 985 -41.58 -31.64 25.55
C THR A 985 -41.41 -30.15 25.88
N GLY A 986 -42.43 -29.53 26.49
CA GLY A 986 -42.36 -28.13 26.94
C GLY A 986 -42.32 -27.07 25.81
N ASN A 987 -41.67 -25.92 26.07
CA ASN A 987 -41.64 -24.74 25.19
C ASN A 987 -40.92 -24.93 23.82
N LEU A 988 -40.26 -26.08 23.61
CA LEU A 988 -39.67 -26.46 22.31
C LEU A 988 -40.76 -26.69 21.22
N LEU A 989 -41.98 -27.02 21.64
CA LEU A 989 -43.08 -27.50 20.78
C LEU A 989 -43.70 -26.48 19.82
N ARG A 990 -43.81 -25.19 20.17
CA ARG A 990 -44.88 -24.37 19.52
C ARG A 990 -44.51 -23.58 18.27
N LYS A 991 -43.26 -23.18 18.02
CA LYS A 991 -42.91 -22.30 16.87
C LYS A 991 -41.52 -22.47 16.24
N GLY A 992 -40.53 -23.03 16.96
CA GLY A 992 -39.13 -23.07 16.52
C GLY A 992 -38.87 -23.98 15.30
N PHE A 993 -39.52 -25.15 15.28
CA PHE A 993 -39.41 -26.10 14.16
C PHE A 993 -40.26 -25.66 12.95
N ALA A 994 -41.49 -25.18 13.15
CA ALA A 994 -42.46 -24.94 12.06
C ALA A 994 -42.28 -23.62 11.28
N ARG A 995 -41.57 -22.60 11.82
CA ARG A 995 -41.40 -21.29 11.13
C ARG A 995 -40.11 -21.15 10.33
N ARG A 996 -39.08 -21.97 10.58
CA ARG A 996 -37.81 -21.95 9.84
C ARG A 996 -37.62 -23.11 8.86
N THR A 997 -38.51 -24.11 8.90
CA THR A 997 -38.68 -25.10 7.83
C THR A 997 -39.55 -24.59 6.68
N LEU A 998 -40.06 -23.35 6.75
CA LEU A 998 -40.72 -22.70 5.61
C LEU A 998 -39.68 -22.52 4.48
N PRO A 999 -40.03 -22.87 3.22
CA PRO A 999 -39.19 -22.56 2.07
C PRO A 999 -38.82 -21.07 2.09
N GLY A 1000 -37.52 -20.77 2.16
CA GLY A 1000 -37.05 -19.39 2.18
C GLY A 1000 -36.60 -18.82 3.53
N PHE A 1001 -36.29 -19.62 4.55
CA PHE A 1001 -35.46 -19.17 5.68
C PHE A 1001 -34.11 -19.87 5.65
N HIS A 1002 -33.11 -19.27 4.98
CA HIS A 1002 -31.77 -19.85 4.94
C HIS A 1002 -31.02 -19.50 6.23
N SER A 1003 -30.75 -20.52 7.04
CA SER A 1003 -29.66 -20.46 8.01
C SER A 1003 -28.32 -20.56 7.26
N PHE A 1004 -27.25 -19.97 7.79
CA PHE A 1004 -25.88 -20.14 7.27
C PHE A 1004 -25.43 -21.60 7.23
N SER A 1005 -26.14 -22.45 7.94
CA SER A 1005 -25.89 -23.87 8.04
C SER A 1005 -27.18 -24.62 7.69
N PRO A 1006 -27.27 -25.21 6.48
CA PRO A 1006 -28.39 -26.05 6.07
C PRO A 1006 -28.74 -27.17 7.06
N TRP A 1007 -27.76 -27.61 7.85
CA TRP A 1007 -27.91 -28.63 8.89
C TRP A 1007 -28.27 -28.08 10.28
N SER A 1008 -28.44 -26.76 10.45
CA SER A 1008 -28.88 -26.17 11.72
C SER A 1008 -30.41 -26.16 11.85
N THR A 1009 -30.92 -26.30 13.07
CA THR A 1009 -32.36 -26.15 13.34
C THR A 1009 -32.69 -24.74 13.87
N GLY A 1010 -33.99 -24.46 14.05
CA GLY A 1010 -34.43 -23.23 14.71
C GLY A 1010 -34.03 -23.13 16.19
N ILE A 1011 -33.52 -24.20 16.79
CA ILE A 1011 -33.12 -24.28 18.20
C ILE A 1011 -31.60 -24.39 18.29
N PRO A 1012 -30.92 -23.43 18.95
CA PRO A 1012 -29.47 -23.48 19.15
C PRO A 1012 -29.03 -24.78 19.82
N GLY A 1013 -28.02 -25.46 19.26
CA GLY A 1013 -27.50 -26.72 19.80
C GLY A 1013 -28.17 -27.99 19.30
N ILE A 1014 -29.21 -27.88 18.45
CA ILE A 1014 -29.82 -29.02 17.76
C ILE A 1014 -29.59 -28.91 16.25
N PHE A 1015 -29.12 -29.98 15.64
CA PHE A 1015 -28.71 -30.05 14.23
C PHE A 1015 -29.32 -31.27 13.52
N LYS A 1016 -29.52 -31.18 12.20
CA LYS A 1016 -29.99 -32.26 11.33
C LYS A 1016 -28.99 -32.49 10.20
N MET A 1017 -28.42 -33.68 10.15
CA MET A 1017 -27.31 -34.05 9.26
C MET A 1017 -27.78 -34.64 7.93
N MET A 1018 -28.86 -34.12 7.32
CA MET A 1018 -29.43 -34.71 6.10
C MET A 1018 -29.85 -33.64 5.09
N LEU A 1019 -29.31 -33.76 3.87
CA LEU A 1019 -29.79 -33.06 2.66
C LEU A 1019 -30.79 -33.94 1.88
N PRO A 1020 -31.55 -33.38 0.92
CA PRO A 1020 -32.44 -34.18 0.05
C PRO A 1020 -31.74 -35.43 -0.51
N PRO A 1021 -32.42 -36.59 -0.62
CA PRO A 1021 -31.80 -37.87 -0.97
C PRO A 1021 -31.00 -37.85 -2.27
N GLU A 1022 -31.42 -37.04 -3.24
CA GLU A 1022 -30.74 -36.81 -4.52
C GLU A 1022 -29.38 -36.07 -4.42
N ASN A 1023 -28.98 -35.56 -3.25
CA ASN A 1023 -27.74 -34.82 -3.10
C ASN A 1023 -26.50 -35.73 -2.99
N SER A 1024 -25.51 -35.52 -3.87
CA SER A 1024 -24.30 -36.35 -3.95
C SER A 1024 -23.39 -36.27 -2.71
N PHE A 1025 -23.51 -35.23 -1.88
CA PHE A 1025 -22.72 -35.09 -0.65
C PHE A 1025 -23.09 -36.11 0.45
N ASN A 1026 -24.31 -36.63 0.44
CA ASN A 1026 -24.76 -37.63 1.43
C ASN A 1026 -23.90 -38.91 1.36
N LYS A 1027 -23.48 -39.33 0.15
CA LYS A 1027 -22.67 -40.54 -0.07
C LYS A 1027 -21.25 -40.49 0.50
N LYS A 1028 -20.80 -39.34 1.01
CA LYS A 1028 -19.44 -39.14 1.58
C LYS A 1028 -19.44 -38.76 3.06
N GLY A 1029 -20.59 -38.79 3.73
CA GLY A 1029 -20.69 -38.46 5.16
C GLY A 1029 -20.42 -36.99 5.48
N LEU A 1030 -20.27 -36.14 4.45
CA LEU A 1030 -19.91 -34.73 4.59
C LEU A 1030 -20.91 -33.91 5.41
N PRO A 1031 -22.25 -34.15 5.34
CA PRO A 1031 -23.21 -33.55 6.27
C PRO A 1031 -22.90 -33.82 7.75
N GLY A 1032 -22.43 -35.04 8.05
CA GLY A 1032 -22.00 -35.42 9.39
C GLY A 1032 -20.81 -34.62 9.86
N THR A 1033 -19.75 -34.56 9.05
CA THR A 1033 -18.56 -33.78 9.37
C THR A 1033 -18.85 -32.27 9.49
N ALA A 1034 -19.69 -31.72 8.62
CA ALA A 1034 -20.06 -30.30 8.68
C ALA A 1034 -20.81 -29.95 9.97
N ALA A 1035 -21.71 -30.82 10.40
CA ALA A 1035 -22.44 -30.64 11.64
C ALA A 1035 -21.52 -30.83 12.86
N ALA A 1036 -20.58 -31.77 12.81
CA ALA A 1036 -19.53 -31.92 13.83
C ALA A 1036 -18.67 -30.66 13.97
N ALA A 1037 -18.24 -30.06 12.86
CA ALA A 1037 -17.47 -28.81 12.85
C ALA A 1037 -18.23 -27.67 13.54
N GLU A 1038 -19.53 -27.54 13.26
CA GLU A 1038 -20.36 -26.49 13.85
C GLU A 1038 -20.64 -26.73 15.34
N VAL A 1039 -20.90 -27.97 15.74
CA VAL A 1039 -21.01 -28.33 17.17
C VAL A 1039 -19.71 -28.01 17.90
N ALA A 1040 -18.56 -28.38 17.31
CA ALA A 1040 -17.26 -28.09 17.90
C ALA A 1040 -16.99 -26.59 18.01
N ALA A 1041 -17.32 -25.80 16.99
CA ALA A 1041 -17.26 -24.35 17.02
C ALA A 1041 -18.20 -23.73 18.07
N LEU A 1042 -19.39 -24.30 18.25
CA LEU A 1042 -20.39 -23.80 19.20
C LEU A 1042 -19.99 -24.07 20.66
N LEU A 1043 -19.47 -25.27 20.94
CA LEU A 1043 -19.08 -25.74 22.27
C LEU A 1043 -17.63 -25.40 22.66
N GLN A 1044 -16.88 -24.73 21.78
CA GLN A 1044 -15.49 -24.32 22.05
C GLN A 1044 -15.37 -23.30 23.20
N LYS A 1045 -16.44 -22.57 23.53
CA LYS A 1045 -16.43 -21.58 24.60
C LYS A 1045 -16.37 -22.29 25.96
N SER A 1046 -15.41 -21.94 26.80
CA SER A 1046 -15.39 -22.34 28.23
C SER A 1046 -16.59 -21.76 28.98
N GLU A 1047 -16.98 -20.53 28.64
CA GLU A 1047 -18.10 -19.81 29.24
C GLU A 1047 -19.16 -19.46 28.19
N ILE A 1048 -20.41 -19.77 28.50
CA ILE A 1048 -21.56 -19.19 27.83
C ILE A 1048 -21.62 -17.70 28.18
N ARG A 1049 -21.19 -16.80 27.30
CA ARG A 1049 -21.63 -15.40 27.38
C ARG A 1049 -22.95 -15.24 26.66
N THR A 1050 -24.00 -14.91 27.41
CA THR A 1050 -25.27 -14.46 26.84
C THR A 1050 -25.01 -13.17 26.05
N LYS A 1051 -25.74 -12.97 24.95
CA LYS A 1051 -25.58 -11.75 24.14
C LYS A 1051 -25.90 -10.57 25.05
N ASN A 1052 -25.08 -9.51 24.99
CA ASN A 1052 -25.17 -8.26 25.76
C ASN A 1052 -26.49 -7.44 25.61
N ILE A 1053 -27.60 -8.07 25.24
CA ILE A 1053 -28.88 -7.47 24.84
C ILE A 1053 -30.02 -8.42 25.25
N VAL A 1054 -29.88 -9.19 26.33
CA VAL A 1054 -30.95 -10.06 26.78
C VAL A 1054 -32.10 -9.19 27.29
N ALA A 1055 -33.33 -9.51 26.87
CA ALA A 1055 -34.51 -8.95 27.50
C ALA A 1055 -34.56 -9.34 28.97
N GLN A 1056 -35.09 -8.48 29.82
CA GLN A 1056 -35.32 -8.79 31.24
C GLN A 1056 -36.81 -8.66 31.53
N VAL A 1057 -37.28 -9.44 32.52
CA VAL A 1057 -38.65 -9.34 33.00
C VAL A 1057 -38.63 -8.92 34.46
N ASP A 1058 -39.18 -7.75 34.72
CA ASP A 1058 -39.56 -7.32 36.06
C ASP A 1058 -40.68 -8.24 36.58
N GLN A 1059 -40.33 -9.08 37.54
CA GLN A 1059 -41.23 -10.08 38.09
C GLN A 1059 -42.39 -9.45 38.88
N ASP A 1060 -42.19 -8.25 39.44
CA ASP A 1060 -43.21 -7.53 40.20
C ASP A 1060 -44.25 -6.91 39.27
N ARG A 1061 -43.81 -6.37 38.12
CA ARG A 1061 -44.70 -5.81 37.09
C ARG A 1061 -45.33 -6.85 36.17
N CYS A 1062 -44.78 -8.07 36.10
CA CYS A 1062 -45.26 -9.10 35.20
C CYS A 1062 -46.60 -9.69 35.67
N ARG A 1063 -47.60 -9.71 34.78
CA ARG A 1063 -48.94 -10.26 35.09
C ARG A 1063 -49.20 -11.66 34.50
N GLY A 1064 -48.19 -12.32 33.95
CA GLY A 1064 -48.34 -13.69 33.44
C GLY A 1064 -49.14 -13.87 32.15
N CYS A 1065 -49.43 -12.81 31.38
CA CYS A 1065 -50.37 -12.87 30.25
C CYS A 1065 -49.86 -13.59 28.98
N SER A 1066 -48.61 -14.05 28.96
CA SER A 1066 -47.98 -14.83 27.87
C SER A 1066 -47.90 -14.16 26.48
N HIS A 1067 -48.25 -12.89 26.33
CA HIS A 1067 -48.12 -12.18 25.04
C HIS A 1067 -46.67 -12.15 24.54
N CYS A 1068 -45.71 -11.91 25.44
CA CYS A 1068 -44.28 -11.93 25.11
C CYS A 1068 -43.85 -13.31 24.61
N LEU A 1069 -44.31 -14.39 25.27
CA LEU A 1069 -44.08 -15.77 24.84
C LEU A 1069 -44.60 -16.02 23.41
N GLU A 1070 -45.82 -15.57 23.10
CA GLU A 1070 -46.39 -15.75 21.78
C GLU A 1070 -45.69 -14.92 20.69
N ALA A 1071 -45.22 -13.73 21.04
CA ALA A 1071 -44.56 -12.81 20.12
C ALA A 1071 -43.09 -13.18 19.84
N CYS A 1072 -42.41 -13.89 20.76
CA CYS A 1072 -41.00 -14.24 20.62
C CYS A 1072 -40.76 -15.21 19.44
N PRO A 1073 -39.99 -14.81 18.40
CA PRO A 1073 -39.70 -15.70 17.27
C PRO A 1073 -38.57 -16.69 17.55
N PHE A 1074 -37.89 -16.56 18.70
CA PHE A 1074 -36.71 -17.34 19.06
C PHE A 1074 -36.95 -18.33 20.21
N ALA A 1075 -38.20 -18.47 20.67
CA ALA A 1075 -38.55 -19.29 21.83
C ALA A 1075 -37.67 -18.97 23.07
N ALA A 1076 -37.41 -17.68 23.28
CA ALA A 1076 -36.55 -17.18 24.35
C ALA A 1076 -37.30 -16.84 25.63
N ILE A 1077 -38.57 -17.19 25.72
CA ILE A 1077 -39.42 -16.86 26.87
C ILE A 1077 -40.02 -18.14 27.37
N GLU A 1078 -40.02 -18.29 28.68
CA GLU A 1078 -40.74 -19.34 29.38
C GLU A 1078 -41.70 -18.75 30.40
N MET A 1079 -42.61 -19.58 30.89
CA MET A 1079 -43.54 -19.20 31.95
C MET A 1079 -43.21 -20.02 33.18
N LEU A 1080 -42.86 -19.34 34.26
CA LEU A 1080 -42.65 -19.92 35.58
C LEU A 1080 -44.00 -20.00 36.32
N GLY A 1081 -44.21 -21.08 37.09
CA GLY A 1081 -45.41 -21.30 37.89
C GLY A 1081 -46.52 -22.08 37.18
N ASP A 1082 -47.14 -23.03 37.89
CA ASP A 1082 -48.18 -23.94 37.36
C ASP A 1082 -49.60 -23.37 37.47
N ALA A 1083 -49.84 -22.49 38.46
CA ALA A 1083 -51.13 -21.81 38.67
C ALA A 1083 -51.18 -20.48 37.91
N ILE A 1084 -52.37 -20.10 37.42
CA ILE A 1084 -52.58 -18.86 36.64
C ILE A 1084 -52.19 -17.60 37.43
N GLU A 1085 -52.39 -17.61 38.75
CA GLU A 1085 -52.16 -16.47 39.66
C GLU A 1085 -50.67 -16.23 39.95
N ASP A 1086 -49.84 -17.29 39.91
CA ASP A 1086 -48.39 -17.25 40.16
C ASP A 1086 -47.56 -17.23 38.87
N ARG A 1087 -48.24 -17.22 37.72
CA ARG A 1087 -47.59 -17.37 36.42
C ARG A 1087 -46.79 -16.12 36.07
N LYS A 1088 -45.48 -16.25 35.89
CA LYS A 1088 -44.61 -15.13 35.50
C LYS A 1088 -43.78 -15.49 34.27
N SER A 1089 -43.41 -14.49 33.48
CA SER A 1089 -42.52 -14.71 32.33
C SER A 1089 -41.06 -14.65 32.77
N SER A 1090 -40.25 -15.55 32.24
CA SER A 1090 -38.79 -15.56 32.40
C SER A 1090 -38.14 -15.64 31.02
N ILE A 1091 -36.92 -15.12 30.90
CA ILE A 1091 -36.16 -15.14 29.64
C ILE A 1091 -35.15 -16.26 29.68
N ILE A 1092 -35.23 -17.15 28.70
CA ILE A 1092 -34.16 -18.10 28.40
C ILE A 1092 -33.08 -17.29 27.69
N GLU A 1093 -32.11 -16.78 28.46
CA GLU A 1093 -31.11 -15.82 27.97
C GLU A 1093 -30.40 -16.30 26.70
N MET A 1094 -30.15 -17.61 26.62
CA MET A 1094 -29.49 -18.31 25.51
C MET A 1094 -30.19 -18.22 24.17
N HIS A 1095 -31.52 -18.17 24.20
CA HIS A 1095 -32.33 -18.08 23.00
C HIS A 1095 -32.57 -16.62 22.61
N CYS A 1096 -32.45 -15.70 23.57
CA CYS A 1096 -32.79 -14.31 23.38
C CYS A 1096 -31.82 -13.61 22.41
N GLN A 1097 -32.38 -13.03 21.35
CA GLN A 1097 -31.61 -12.24 20.38
C GLN A 1097 -31.64 -10.74 20.67
N GLY A 1098 -32.34 -10.31 21.73
CA GLY A 1098 -32.48 -8.89 22.07
C GLY A 1098 -33.25 -8.06 21.06
N CYS A 1099 -34.16 -8.69 20.30
CA CYS A 1099 -34.84 -8.04 19.18
C CYS A 1099 -35.94 -7.05 19.59
N GLY A 1100 -36.33 -7.00 20.87
CA GLY A 1100 -37.34 -6.07 21.35
C GLY A 1100 -38.80 -6.47 21.10
N THR A 1101 -39.07 -7.57 20.37
CA THR A 1101 -40.46 -7.94 20.00
C THR A 1101 -41.34 -8.25 21.22
N CYS A 1102 -40.74 -8.75 22.31
CA CYS A 1102 -41.44 -8.98 23.56
C CYS A 1102 -41.79 -7.69 24.31
N LEU A 1103 -40.98 -6.63 24.16
CA LEU A 1103 -41.21 -5.32 24.78
C LEU A 1103 -42.45 -4.67 24.18
N SER A 1104 -42.56 -4.67 22.84
CA SER A 1104 -43.66 -4.01 22.13
C SER A 1104 -45.04 -4.61 22.36
N VAL A 1105 -45.12 -5.83 22.91
CA VAL A 1105 -46.39 -6.52 23.22
C VAL A 1105 -46.67 -6.59 24.72
N CYS A 1106 -45.77 -6.10 25.57
CA CYS A 1106 -45.93 -6.17 27.02
C CYS A 1106 -46.90 -5.08 27.49
N PRO A 1107 -48.09 -5.43 28.00
CA PRO A 1107 -49.11 -4.44 28.35
C PRO A 1107 -48.79 -3.65 29.63
N THR A 1108 -47.88 -4.14 30.46
CA THR A 1108 -47.51 -3.52 31.75
C THR A 1108 -46.13 -2.88 31.72
N GLY A 1109 -45.40 -2.96 30.60
CA GLY A 1109 -43.99 -2.57 30.51
C GLY A 1109 -43.07 -3.42 31.40
N ALA A 1110 -43.50 -4.63 31.78
CA ALA A 1110 -42.70 -5.53 32.63
C ALA A 1110 -41.51 -6.16 31.89
N VAL A 1111 -41.47 -6.09 30.55
CA VAL A 1111 -40.33 -6.58 29.76
C VAL A 1111 -39.56 -5.35 29.31
N ASP A 1112 -38.25 -5.34 29.55
CA ASP A 1112 -37.33 -4.29 29.08
C ASP A 1112 -36.05 -4.91 28.48
N THR A 1113 -35.16 -4.10 27.93
CA THR A 1113 -33.82 -4.51 27.49
C THR A 1113 -32.75 -3.64 28.11
N ILE A 1114 -31.64 -4.25 28.52
CA ILE A 1114 -30.48 -3.58 29.14
C ILE A 1114 -29.78 -2.63 28.14
N TYR A 1115 -29.97 -2.89 26.85
CA TYR A 1115 -29.48 -2.06 25.75
C TYR A 1115 -30.66 -1.27 25.17
N LYS A 1116 -30.77 0.02 25.53
CA LYS A 1116 -31.92 0.92 25.25
C LYS A 1116 -33.14 0.63 26.13
N THR A 1117 -32.99 0.92 27.42
CA THR A 1117 -34.08 0.81 28.40
C THR A 1117 -35.22 1.77 28.08
N GLU A 1118 -36.41 1.50 28.63
CA GLU A 1118 -37.57 2.38 28.52
C GLU A 1118 -37.20 3.83 28.90
N LYS A 1119 -36.45 4.01 29.99
CA LYS A 1119 -35.94 5.31 30.45
C LYS A 1119 -35.05 6.02 29.42
N GLN A 1120 -34.18 5.29 28.72
CA GLN A 1120 -33.35 5.88 27.67
C GLN A 1120 -34.18 6.33 26.46
N ILE A 1121 -35.31 5.68 26.19
CA ILE A 1121 -36.25 6.06 25.13
C ILE A 1121 -37.04 7.30 25.55
N GLU A 1122 -37.53 7.36 26.79
CA GLU A 1122 -38.23 8.54 27.33
C GLU A 1122 -37.36 9.78 27.26
N GLU A 1123 -36.11 9.69 27.69
CA GLU A 1123 -35.14 10.81 27.66
C GLU A 1123 -34.82 11.25 26.23
N LEU A 1124 -34.72 10.31 25.29
CA LEU A 1124 -34.59 10.63 23.87
C LEU A 1124 -35.81 11.41 23.36
N ILE A 1125 -37.02 10.99 23.73
CA ILE A 1125 -38.25 11.68 23.33
C ILE A 1125 -38.30 13.08 23.95
N GLU A 1126 -37.93 13.24 25.22
CA GLU A 1126 -37.86 14.57 25.86
C GLU A 1126 -36.92 15.53 25.14
N VAL A 1127 -35.71 15.08 24.78
CA VAL A 1127 -34.76 15.91 24.01
C VAL A 1127 -35.31 16.25 22.64
N MET A 1128 -36.02 15.32 21.97
CA MET A 1128 -36.62 15.57 20.65
C MET A 1128 -37.83 16.51 20.69
N LEU A 1129 -38.50 16.65 21.84
CA LEU A 1129 -39.67 17.52 22.02
C LEU A 1129 -39.31 18.95 22.43
N ARG A 1130 -38.11 19.17 22.96
CA ARG A 1130 -37.54 20.49 23.23
C ARG A 1130 -37.07 21.14 21.93
#